data_AF-A0A9R0TWY5-F1
#
_entry.id   AF-A0A9R0TWY5-F1
#
_cell.length_a   1.000
_cell.length_b   1.000
_cell.length_c   1.000
_cell.angle_alpha   90.00
_cell.angle_beta   90.00
_cell.angle_gamma   90.00
#
_symmetry.space_group_name_H-M   'P 1'
#
loop_
_entity.id
_entity.type
_entity.pdbx_description
1 polymer ?
#
loop_
_entity_poly.entity_id
_entity_poly.type
_entity_poly.pdbx_seq_one_letter_code
_entity_poly.pdbx_strand_id
1 'polypeptide(L)'
;MATTSPTDVKRKYSWWWDSHICPKNSKWLQENLEDMDSKIKLMIKIIEEDAESFAKKAEMYYRRRPELMALLEELYRAYRALAERYDHAAGDLRQAHKKIAEAFPDQVLMDPDDDLPAESATTETDQDNAEMARYFLSFMNSGDPKMHGKDDQDYEKLQNELASLTQENQDLKKRITSVLEQSNCAESEVLCLKEALAQQEAEKETAVLQCQQSSARLQNLRSEILHTQEQFNRLKEEMQTGLLPSSTADEERFHVLERDNQDLQLEVERLKHLLKQKHDELNEKKLLIAHDKLRLLALEKQREESKVKDIETSKIVLQKELGSILEESKRLALEKQREESKVKDMETSKIVLQKELDSILEENKNLTSQYHSSSAVIIRLQDEIISMKNAQQKLEEEICKHVDEKKTLQYELSHLKEDRSELERKHFSIKEQIQSVNVNVESLQTLAHELRDGNVELKDIIKNHERTEALHAENLRQLERMSEKNAHLEKSLAASTTELEGLREKKAVLEESCKELNSKICSHLSERAALVAQLEAISQTMEVLLEKNTVLENSLSDANAELEDLRRKLKELEKSSESVNSQNSVLQSEKTTLVFQVDSISNTLVSLQAEYTELERRHSALQQEKDSVLDEVIKLQEQIRLERKEHQDLALSASKTQFDLQNKIDLLLEEGRNREEQLQEEEMKIVKAHLA
;
A
#
# COMPACT_ATOMS: atom_id res chain seq x y z
N MET A 1 76.29 30.73 21.75
CA MET A 1 75.34 30.01 20.89
C MET A 1 73.95 30.25 21.45
N ALA A 2 73.10 30.93 20.69
CA ALA A 2 71.77 31.34 21.12
C ALA A 2 70.76 30.23 20.84
N THR A 3 70.02 29.79 21.84
CA THR A 3 68.94 28.80 21.71
C THR A 3 67.61 29.50 22.00
N THR A 4 66.88 29.79 20.94
CA THR A 4 65.56 30.41 20.94
C THR A 4 64.49 29.43 21.39
N SER A 5 63.62 29.89 22.30
CA SER A 5 62.40 29.21 22.77
C SER A 5 61.42 28.89 21.64
N PRO A 6 60.66 27.77 21.72
CA PRO A 6 59.63 27.46 20.74
C PRO A 6 58.44 28.40 20.94
N THR A 7 58.25 29.31 19.99
CA THR A 7 57.06 30.13 19.86
C THR A 7 55.84 29.27 19.57
N ASP A 8 54.84 29.40 20.43
CA ASP A 8 53.47 28.90 20.32
C ASP A 8 52.92 28.99 18.88
N VAL A 9 52.87 27.84 18.19
CA VAL A 9 52.47 27.73 16.78
C VAL A 9 50.94 27.84 16.62
N LYS A 10 50.17 27.67 17.71
CA LYS A 10 48.70 27.65 17.69
C LYS A 10 48.02 28.99 17.43
N ARG A 11 48.74 30.12 17.42
CA ARG A 11 48.15 31.47 17.21
C ARG A 11 48.49 32.15 15.88
N LYS A 12 49.30 31.56 15.01
CA LYS A 12 49.83 32.29 13.83
C LYS A 12 48.77 32.64 12.76
N TYR A 13 47.60 32.00 12.79
CA TYR A 13 46.53 32.22 11.80
C TYR A 13 45.17 32.64 12.40
N SER A 14 45.11 33.01 13.68
CA SER A 14 43.87 33.43 14.37
C SER A 14 43.18 34.61 13.68
N TRP A 15 43.95 35.54 13.11
CA TRP A 15 43.40 36.73 12.43
C TRP A 15 42.55 36.40 11.19
N TRP A 16 42.80 35.24 10.57
CA TRP A 16 42.06 34.78 9.39
C TRP A 16 40.76 34.06 9.76
N TRP A 17 40.81 33.20 10.79
CA TRP A 17 39.62 32.60 11.42
C TRP A 17 38.66 33.67 11.98
N ASP A 18 39.22 34.65 12.69
CA ASP A 18 38.47 35.75 13.29
C ASP A 18 37.84 36.67 12.23
N SER A 19 38.37 36.72 11.00
CA SER A 19 37.85 37.61 9.94
C SER A 19 36.66 37.02 9.17
N HIS A 20 36.56 35.70 9.00
CA HIS A 20 35.56 35.10 8.08
C HIS A 20 34.44 34.29 8.74
N ILE A 21 34.66 33.76 9.95
CA ILE A 21 33.75 32.79 10.58
C ILE A 21 33.26 33.26 11.96
N CYS A 22 33.79 34.38 12.48
CA CYS A 22 33.31 34.96 13.73
C CYS A 22 32.08 35.87 13.50
N PRO A 23 31.01 35.77 14.32
CA PRO A 23 29.85 36.66 14.26
C PRO A 23 30.18 38.16 14.38
N LYS A 24 31.35 38.50 14.95
CA LYS A 24 31.77 39.90 15.16
C LYS A 24 32.30 40.60 13.90
N ASN A 25 32.78 39.84 12.90
CA ASN A 25 33.44 40.38 11.71
C ASN A 25 32.76 39.95 10.39
N SER A 26 31.88 38.95 10.43
CA SER A 26 31.18 38.44 9.25
C SER A 26 29.77 39.03 9.13
N LYS A 27 29.59 39.99 8.20
CA LYS A 27 28.29 40.64 7.93
C LYS A 27 27.21 39.65 7.52
N TRP A 28 27.55 38.66 6.70
CA TRP A 28 26.58 37.68 6.21
C TRP A 28 26.09 36.76 7.35
N LEU A 29 26.98 36.37 8.27
CA LEU A 29 26.64 35.52 9.42
C LEU A 29 25.78 36.30 10.42
N GLN A 30 26.11 37.57 10.65
CA GLN A 30 25.33 38.47 11.49
C GLN A 30 23.92 38.70 10.92
N GLU A 31 23.79 39.01 9.63
CA GLU A 31 22.50 39.21 8.96
C GLU A 31 21.62 37.95 8.99
N ASN A 32 22.21 36.75 8.83
CA ASN A 32 21.48 35.48 8.92
C ASN A 32 21.01 35.18 10.35
N LEU A 33 21.84 35.47 11.36
CA LEU A 33 21.47 35.29 12.76
C LEU A 33 20.37 36.28 13.18
N GLU A 34 20.43 37.53 12.71
CA GLU A 34 19.39 38.55 12.95
C GLU A 34 18.07 38.21 12.23
N ASP A 35 18.11 37.66 11.01
CA ASP A 35 16.91 37.18 10.29
C ASP A 35 16.26 35.98 11.00
N MET A 36 17.06 34.99 11.43
CA MET A 36 16.56 33.84 12.19
C MET A 36 15.97 34.26 13.54
N ASP A 37 16.63 35.16 14.27
CA ASP A 37 16.12 35.70 15.55
C ASP A 37 14.82 36.48 15.35
N SER A 38 14.69 37.24 14.27
CA SER A 38 13.46 37.96 13.91
C SER A 38 12.31 37.01 13.60
N LYS A 39 12.56 35.92 12.88
CA LYS A 39 11.57 34.87 12.58
C LYS A 39 11.15 34.12 13.84
N ILE A 40 12.09 33.76 14.72
CA ILE A 40 11.80 33.12 16.01
C ILE A 40 10.92 34.03 16.88
N LYS A 41 11.22 35.32 16.96
CA LYS A 41 10.38 36.30 17.67
C LYS A 41 8.97 36.41 17.09
N LEU A 42 8.83 36.33 15.76
CA LEU A 42 7.53 36.36 15.09
C LEU A 42 6.72 35.08 15.37
N MET A 43 7.36 33.92 15.41
CA MET A 43 6.76 32.65 15.83
C MET A 43 6.33 32.68 17.30
N ILE A 44 7.17 33.22 18.19
CA ILE A 44 6.83 33.40 19.61
C ILE A 44 5.61 34.32 19.74
N LYS A 45 5.54 35.42 18.98
CA LYS A 45 4.40 36.35 18.98
C LYS A 45 3.09 35.70 18.51
N ILE A 46 3.15 34.78 17.54
CA ILE A 46 1.99 33.99 17.10
C ILE A 46 1.47 33.08 18.22
N ILE A 47 2.37 32.60 19.09
CA ILE A 47 2.08 31.70 20.21
C ILE A 47 1.63 32.46 21.47
N GLU A 48 2.18 33.66 21.73
CA GLU A 48 1.97 34.45 22.95
C GLU A 48 0.74 35.37 22.93
N GLU A 49 0.03 35.52 21.80
CA GLU A 49 -1.05 36.52 21.70
C GLU A 49 -2.26 36.21 22.61
N ASP A 50 -2.62 37.20 23.45
CA ASP A 50 -3.60 37.11 24.54
C ASP A 50 -5.00 36.69 24.08
N ALA A 51 -5.35 35.44 24.35
CA ALA A 51 -6.71 34.94 24.22
C ALA A 51 -7.42 34.98 25.58
N GLU A 52 -8.38 35.91 25.73
CA GLU A 52 -9.20 36.07 26.94
C GLU A 52 -10.06 34.82 27.30
N SER A 53 -10.12 33.79 26.44
CA SER A 53 -10.77 32.51 26.75
C SER A 53 -10.15 31.31 26.02
N PHE A 54 -10.25 30.11 26.63
CA PHE A 54 -9.68 28.86 26.11
C PHE A 54 -10.23 28.46 24.73
N ALA A 55 -11.53 28.69 24.47
CA ALA A 55 -12.15 28.39 23.18
C ALA A 55 -11.56 29.25 22.05
N LYS A 56 -11.32 30.54 22.34
CA LYS A 56 -10.70 31.48 21.41
C LYS A 56 -9.22 31.15 21.17
N LYS A 57 -8.52 30.63 22.19
CA LYS A 57 -7.15 30.13 22.08
C LYS A 57 -7.05 28.90 21.16
N ALA A 58 -7.98 27.96 21.26
CA ALA A 58 -8.03 26.79 20.39
C ALA A 58 -8.36 27.16 18.94
N GLU A 59 -9.34 28.04 18.71
CA GLU A 59 -9.72 28.51 17.37
C GLU A 59 -8.59 29.27 16.67
N MET A 60 -7.90 30.17 17.40
CA MET A 60 -6.76 30.92 16.89
C MET A 60 -5.56 30.01 16.60
N TYR A 61 -5.32 28.99 17.43
CA TYR A 61 -4.27 28.01 17.19
C TYR A 61 -4.49 27.23 15.89
N TYR A 62 -5.71 26.75 15.62
CA TYR A 62 -5.99 26.02 14.37
C TYR A 62 -5.93 26.92 13.13
N ARG A 63 -6.31 28.20 13.23
CA ARG A 63 -6.18 29.15 12.11
C ARG A 63 -4.74 29.57 11.83
N ARG A 64 -3.90 29.70 12.87
CA ARG A 64 -2.51 30.16 12.75
C ARG A 64 -1.48 29.04 12.62
N ARG A 65 -1.89 27.79 12.80
CA ARG A 65 -1.05 26.62 12.56
C ARG A 65 -0.38 26.62 11.17
N PRO A 66 -1.06 26.98 10.07
CA PRO A 66 -0.40 27.07 8.76
C PRO A 66 0.67 28.16 8.70
N GLU A 67 0.41 29.33 9.30
CA GLU A 67 1.37 30.45 9.36
C GLU A 67 2.59 30.10 10.22
N LEU A 68 2.38 29.42 11.35
CA LEU A 68 3.45 28.93 12.22
C LEU A 68 4.29 27.85 11.52
N MET A 69 3.65 26.93 10.80
CA MET A 69 4.34 25.90 10.03
C MET A 69 5.18 26.51 8.89
N ALA A 70 4.65 27.49 8.16
CA ALA A 70 5.39 28.19 7.12
C ALA A 70 6.65 28.90 7.65
N LEU A 71 6.53 29.60 8.79
CA LEU A 71 7.68 30.25 9.43
C LEU A 71 8.72 29.24 9.95
N LEU A 72 8.27 28.10 10.46
CA LEU A 72 9.14 27.04 10.97
C LEU A 72 9.90 26.34 9.82
N GLU A 73 9.26 26.15 8.67
CA GLU A 73 9.91 25.67 7.44
C GLU A 73 10.92 26.67 6.90
N GLU A 74 10.60 27.97 6.88
CA GLU A 74 11.54 29.03 6.48
C GLU A 74 12.75 29.13 7.41
N LEU A 75 12.53 28.98 8.73
CA LEU A 75 13.61 28.93 9.71
C LEU A 75 14.52 27.72 9.48
N TYR A 76 13.95 26.54 9.23
CA TYR A 76 14.72 25.33 8.94
C TYR A 76 15.52 25.45 7.64
N ARG A 77 14.94 26.03 6.58
CA ARG A 77 15.66 26.30 5.32
C ARG A 77 16.81 27.27 5.52
N ALA A 78 16.60 28.36 6.28
CA ALA A 78 17.65 29.33 6.59
C ALA A 78 18.79 28.71 7.41
N TYR A 79 18.46 27.91 8.43
CA TYR A 79 19.45 27.18 9.24
C TYR A 79 20.28 26.22 8.37
N ARG A 80 19.63 25.46 7.48
CA ARG A 80 20.33 24.51 6.59
C ARG A 80 21.26 25.22 5.62
N ALA A 81 20.81 26.31 5.00
CA ALA A 81 21.65 27.13 4.12
C ALA A 81 22.85 27.76 4.87
N LEU A 82 22.66 28.13 6.13
CA LEU A 82 23.73 28.63 7.00
C LEU A 82 24.77 27.53 7.29
N ALA A 83 24.32 26.32 7.64
CA ALA A 83 25.20 25.18 7.90
C ALA A 83 26.02 24.80 6.66
N GLU A 84 25.37 24.72 5.49
CA GLU A 84 26.04 24.43 4.22
C GLU A 84 27.12 25.48 3.90
N ARG A 85 26.82 26.77 4.08
CA ARG A 85 27.82 27.84 3.87
C ARG A 85 28.98 27.78 4.85
N TYR A 86 28.72 27.39 6.10
CA TYR A 86 29.76 27.19 7.10
C TYR A 86 30.70 26.04 6.70
N ASP A 87 30.15 24.90 6.24
CA ASP A 87 30.94 23.76 5.77
C ASP A 87 31.81 24.12 4.56
N HIS A 88 31.27 24.87 3.60
CA HIS A 88 32.03 25.37 2.45
C HIS A 88 33.16 26.31 2.88
N ALA A 89 32.87 27.29 3.75
CA ALA A 89 33.89 28.22 4.25
C ALA A 89 34.99 27.51 5.06
N ALA A 90 34.63 26.51 5.85
CA ALA A 90 35.59 25.67 6.59
C ALA A 90 36.42 24.78 5.64
N GLY A 91 35.81 24.26 4.56
CA GLY A 91 36.48 23.50 3.51
C GLY A 91 37.52 24.34 2.76
N ASP A 92 37.14 25.53 2.31
CA ASP A 92 38.03 26.48 1.65
C ASP A 92 39.19 26.89 2.57
N LEU A 93 38.92 27.05 3.86
CA LEU A 93 39.94 27.38 4.86
C LEU A 93 40.95 26.25 5.06
N ARG A 94 40.50 24.99 5.12
CA ARG A 94 41.40 23.83 5.14
C ARG A 94 42.25 23.77 3.87
N GLN A 95 41.66 24.00 2.70
CA GLN A 95 42.38 24.00 1.43
C GLN A 95 43.42 25.12 1.37
N ALA A 96 43.10 26.29 1.91
CA ALA A 96 43.99 27.43 1.91
C ALA A 96 45.12 27.29 2.95
N HIS A 97 44.87 26.66 4.12
CA HIS A 97 45.94 26.21 5.02
C HIS A 97 46.88 25.20 4.36
N LYS A 98 46.35 24.24 3.59
CA LYS A 98 47.16 23.28 2.84
C LYS A 98 48.07 23.97 1.81
N LYS A 99 47.52 24.91 1.03
CA LYS A 99 48.28 25.71 0.05
C LYS A 99 49.36 26.59 0.69
N ILE A 100 49.10 27.16 1.87
CA ILE A 100 50.10 27.94 2.61
C ILE A 100 51.22 27.04 3.14
N ALA A 101 50.88 25.84 3.64
CA ALA A 101 51.87 24.86 4.08
C ALA A 101 52.75 24.38 2.91
N GLU A 102 52.17 24.19 1.72
CA GLU A 102 52.89 23.82 0.49
C GLU A 102 53.80 24.97 -0.02
N ALA A 103 53.37 26.22 0.10
CA ALA A 103 54.13 27.39 -0.34
C ALA A 103 55.27 27.80 0.62
N PHE A 104 55.17 27.45 1.91
CA PHE A 104 56.19 27.77 2.93
C PHE A 104 56.52 26.54 3.81
N PRO A 105 57.25 25.55 3.28
CA PRO A 105 57.53 24.29 3.97
C PRO A 105 58.33 24.47 5.28
N ASP A 106 59.21 25.47 5.32
CA ASP A 106 60.16 25.66 6.43
C ASP A 106 59.54 26.37 7.66
N GLN A 107 58.27 26.78 7.63
CA GLN A 107 57.62 27.54 8.72
C GLN A 107 56.38 26.87 9.32
N VAL A 108 55.89 25.76 8.76
CA VAL A 108 54.64 25.11 9.21
C VAL A 108 54.88 23.65 9.54
N LEU A 109 55.13 23.38 10.84
CA LEU A 109 55.10 22.03 11.39
C LEU A 109 53.64 21.57 11.42
N MET A 110 53.31 20.54 10.63
CA MET A 110 52.01 19.87 10.67
C MET A 110 51.99 18.87 11.83
N ASP A 111 51.04 19.03 12.75
CA ASP A 111 50.63 17.96 13.66
C ASP A 111 49.71 17.00 12.89
N PRO A 112 49.92 15.67 12.95
CA PRO A 112 49.17 14.70 12.13
C PRO A 112 47.74 14.36 12.59
N ASP A 113 47.26 14.92 13.70
CA ASP A 113 46.02 14.47 14.36
C ASP A 113 44.82 15.40 14.10
N ASP A 114 44.31 15.44 12.87
CA ASP A 114 42.94 15.92 12.63
C ASP A 114 42.28 15.05 11.54
N ASP A 115 41.69 13.95 12.01
CA ASP A 115 40.89 13.00 11.22
C ASP A 115 39.68 13.68 10.59
N LEU A 116 39.55 13.60 9.25
CA LEU A 116 38.32 13.38 8.46
C LEU A 116 38.67 13.39 6.95
N PRO A 117 37.95 12.64 6.09
CA PRO A 117 38.45 12.17 4.80
C PRO A 117 38.50 13.29 3.75
N ALA A 118 39.69 13.51 3.20
CA ALA A 118 39.92 14.42 2.09
C ALA A 118 39.62 13.71 0.76
N GLU A 119 38.42 13.90 0.23
CA GLU A 119 38.12 13.63 -1.17
C GLU A 119 38.27 14.90 -2.02
N SER A 120 38.86 14.69 -3.19
CA SER A 120 38.97 15.59 -4.35
C SER A 120 40.01 16.74 -4.31
N ALA A 121 41.13 16.50 -5.01
CA ALA A 121 41.70 17.50 -5.92
C ALA A 121 42.54 16.78 -7.00
N THR A 122 41.99 16.75 -8.20
CA THR A 122 42.60 16.35 -9.46
C THR A 122 43.76 17.27 -9.86
N THR A 123 44.89 16.70 -10.26
CA THR A 123 45.75 17.26 -11.32
C THR A 123 46.44 16.12 -12.05
N GLU A 124 46.13 16.02 -13.35
CA GLU A 124 46.80 15.19 -14.34
C GLU A 124 48.26 15.62 -14.51
N THR A 125 49.19 14.67 -14.54
CA THR A 125 50.34 14.71 -15.44
C THR A 125 50.76 13.27 -15.77
N ASP A 126 50.55 12.92 -17.03
CA ASP A 126 51.06 11.72 -17.69
C ASP A 126 52.59 11.74 -17.74
N GLN A 127 53.23 10.75 -17.12
CA GLN A 127 54.44 10.04 -17.58
C GLN A 127 55.09 9.34 -16.38
N ASP A 128 54.47 8.25 -15.90
CA ASP A 128 55.17 7.14 -15.20
C ASP A 128 54.27 5.89 -15.09
N ASN A 129 53.29 5.77 -16.00
CA ASN A 129 52.20 4.80 -15.93
C ASN A 129 52.53 3.38 -16.47
N ALA A 130 53.81 3.01 -16.53
CA ALA A 130 54.21 1.70 -17.09
C ALA A 130 54.73 0.69 -16.06
N GLU A 131 55.18 1.13 -14.88
CA GLU A 131 55.64 0.23 -13.82
C GLU A 131 54.64 0.10 -12.68
N MET A 132 53.85 1.14 -12.41
CA MET A 132 52.77 1.07 -11.44
C MET A 132 51.61 0.17 -11.91
N ALA A 133 51.36 0.07 -13.22
CA ALA A 133 50.38 -0.87 -13.78
C ALA A 133 50.75 -2.36 -13.56
N ARG A 134 52.06 -2.68 -13.52
CA ARG A 134 52.53 -4.05 -13.25
C ARG A 134 52.43 -4.42 -11.77
N TYR A 135 52.53 -3.44 -10.86
CA TYR A 135 52.28 -3.66 -9.43
C TYR A 135 50.78 -3.79 -9.13
N PHE A 136 49.92 -2.97 -9.76
CA PHE A 136 48.47 -3.05 -9.60
C PHE A 136 47.85 -4.35 -10.12
N LEU A 137 48.33 -4.91 -11.23
CA LEU A 137 47.86 -6.20 -11.74
C LEU A 137 48.31 -7.40 -10.88
N SER A 138 49.46 -7.28 -10.20
CA SER A 138 49.92 -8.30 -9.25
C SER A 138 49.13 -8.25 -7.94
N PHE A 139 48.68 -7.06 -7.50
CA PHE A 139 47.87 -6.92 -6.29
C PHE A 139 46.43 -7.43 -6.49
N MET A 140 45.83 -7.20 -7.68
CA MET A 140 44.47 -7.68 -7.96
C MET A 140 44.33 -9.21 -8.07
N ASN A 141 45.44 -9.94 -8.30
CA ASN A 141 45.41 -11.40 -8.42
C ASN A 141 45.95 -12.15 -7.17
N SER A 142 46.33 -11.44 -6.10
CA SER A 142 46.77 -12.08 -4.84
C SER A 142 46.34 -11.29 -3.61
N GLY A 143 45.10 -11.47 -3.15
CA GLY A 143 44.65 -10.92 -1.87
C GLY A 143 43.15 -11.02 -1.65
N ASP A 144 42.76 -11.73 -0.59
CA ASP A 144 41.40 -12.08 -0.18
C ASP A 144 40.38 -10.92 -0.11
N PRO A 145 39.11 -11.16 -0.47
CA PRO A 145 38.05 -10.18 -0.49
C PRO A 145 37.40 -10.05 0.90
N LYS A 146 37.96 -9.21 1.77
CA LYS A 146 37.25 -8.69 2.94
C LYS A 146 37.56 -7.22 3.09
N MET A 147 36.52 -6.44 3.34
CA MET A 147 36.53 -5.03 3.79
C MET A 147 36.26 -3.94 2.75
N HIS A 148 35.32 -4.14 1.80
CA HIS A 148 34.51 -3.05 1.18
C HIS A 148 33.05 -3.47 0.90
N GLY A 149 32.51 -4.43 1.67
CA GLY A 149 31.23 -5.08 1.34
C GLY A 149 30.01 -4.67 2.19
N LYS A 150 29.95 -3.46 2.77
CA LYS A 150 28.77 -3.04 3.57
C LYS A 150 27.97 -1.91 2.91
N ASP A 151 28.62 -0.83 2.48
CA ASP A 151 27.87 0.31 1.91
C ASP A 151 27.46 0.07 0.44
N ASP A 152 28.31 -0.58 -0.36
CA ASP A 152 27.92 -1.09 -1.69
C ASP A 152 26.85 -2.18 -1.60
N GLN A 153 26.88 -2.98 -0.54
CA GLN A 153 25.97 -4.12 -0.38
C GLN A 153 24.56 -3.67 0.05
N ASP A 154 24.45 -2.56 0.78
CA ASP A 154 23.15 -1.98 1.14
C ASP A 154 22.58 -1.13 0.00
N TYR A 155 23.42 -0.45 -0.79
CA TYR A 155 22.96 0.19 -2.03
C TYR A 155 22.51 -0.86 -3.06
N GLU A 156 23.25 -1.95 -3.23
CA GLU A 156 22.91 -3.05 -4.13
C GLU A 156 21.67 -3.84 -3.63
N LYS A 157 21.47 -3.98 -2.31
CA LYS A 157 20.20 -4.50 -1.75
C LYS A 157 19.03 -3.57 -2.06
N LEU A 158 19.16 -2.27 -1.81
CA LEU A 158 18.09 -1.30 -2.11
C LEU A 158 17.79 -1.22 -3.61
N GLN A 159 18.81 -1.36 -4.46
CA GLN A 159 18.66 -1.37 -5.91
C GLN A 159 17.98 -2.66 -6.40
N ASN A 160 18.33 -3.81 -5.81
CA ASN A 160 17.67 -5.09 -6.06
C ASN A 160 16.23 -5.12 -5.51
N GLU A 161 15.97 -4.48 -4.38
CA GLU A 161 14.65 -4.36 -3.78
C GLU A 161 13.76 -3.41 -4.59
N LEU A 162 14.31 -2.28 -5.08
CA LEU A 162 13.63 -1.42 -6.05
C LEU A 162 13.36 -2.14 -7.37
N ALA A 163 14.30 -2.92 -7.89
CA ALA A 163 14.11 -3.71 -9.10
C ALA A 163 13.02 -4.79 -8.89
N SER A 164 13.03 -5.46 -7.74
CA SER A 164 12.02 -6.45 -7.33
C SER A 164 10.64 -5.81 -7.21
N LEU A 165 10.52 -4.67 -6.52
CA LEU A 165 9.26 -3.93 -6.38
C LEU A 165 8.77 -3.36 -7.70
N THR A 166 9.68 -2.97 -8.61
CA THR A 166 9.32 -2.51 -9.96
C THR A 166 8.78 -3.66 -10.81
N GLN A 167 9.42 -4.83 -10.72
CA GLN A 167 8.97 -6.04 -11.39
C GLN A 167 7.63 -6.52 -10.84
N GLU A 168 7.46 -6.53 -9.52
CA GLU A 168 6.21 -6.88 -8.85
C GLU A 168 5.09 -5.89 -9.23
N ASN A 169 5.38 -4.58 -9.30
CA ASN A 169 4.43 -3.59 -9.80
C ASN A 169 4.05 -3.81 -11.27
N GLN A 170 5.00 -4.24 -12.13
CA GLN A 170 4.69 -4.59 -13.52
C GLN A 170 3.82 -5.84 -13.60
N ASP A 171 4.08 -6.85 -12.77
CA ASP A 171 3.31 -8.09 -12.76
C ASP A 171 1.93 -7.91 -12.12
N LEU A 172 1.80 -7.04 -11.11
CA LEU A 172 0.52 -6.58 -10.59
C LEU A 172 -0.27 -5.79 -11.64
N LYS A 173 0.38 -4.90 -12.40
CA LYS A 173 -0.27 -4.20 -13.54
C LYS A 173 -0.81 -5.19 -14.57
N LYS A 174 -0.01 -6.20 -14.96
CA LYS A 174 -0.45 -7.26 -15.89
C LYS A 174 -1.62 -8.07 -15.33
N ARG A 175 -1.60 -8.39 -14.03
CA ARG A 175 -2.71 -9.05 -13.34
C ARG A 175 -3.97 -8.18 -13.33
N ILE A 176 -3.86 -6.89 -13.02
CA ILE A 176 -4.99 -5.96 -13.03
C ILE A 176 -5.59 -5.86 -14.43
N THR A 177 -4.77 -5.73 -15.48
CA THR A 177 -5.28 -5.71 -16.87
C THR A 177 -5.95 -7.03 -17.27
N SER A 178 -5.38 -8.18 -16.87
CA SER A 178 -5.97 -9.50 -17.15
C SER A 178 -7.30 -9.71 -16.40
N VAL A 179 -7.41 -9.22 -15.16
CA VAL A 179 -8.65 -9.29 -14.37
C VAL A 179 -9.71 -8.35 -14.95
N LEU A 180 -9.33 -7.17 -15.42
CA LEU A 180 -10.24 -6.26 -16.13
C LEU A 180 -10.76 -6.88 -17.43
N GLU A 181 -9.90 -7.51 -18.22
CA GLU A 181 -10.33 -8.23 -19.43
C GLU A 181 -11.25 -9.41 -19.10
N GLN A 182 -10.96 -10.19 -18.05
CA GLN A 182 -11.87 -11.25 -17.57
C GLN A 182 -13.21 -10.69 -17.10
N SER A 183 -13.22 -9.56 -16.40
CA SER A 183 -14.44 -8.88 -15.95
C SER A 183 -15.30 -8.46 -17.14
N ASN A 184 -14.68 -7.85 -18.16
CA ASN A 184 -15.38 -7.42 -19.37
C ASN A 184 -15.94 -8.61 -20.17
N CYS A 185 -15.19 -9.71 -20.27
CA CYS A 185 -15.68 -10.95 -20.89
C CYS A 185 -16.87 -11.51 -20.11
N ALA A 186 -16.81 -11.58 -18.78
CA ALA A 186 -17.89 -12.05 -17.93
C ALA A 186 -19.14 -11.15 -18.02
N GLU A 187 -18.97 -9.82 -18.06
CA GLU A 187 -20.08 -8.88 -18.25
C GLU A 187 -20.76 -9.06 -19.61
N SER A 188 -19.98 -9.27 -20.67
CA SER A 188 -20.52 -9.54 -22.01
C SER A 188 -21.28 -10.88 -22.06
N GLU A 189 -20.79 -11.90 -21.36
CA GLU A 189 -21.47 -13.20 -21.25
C GLU A 189 -22.78 -13.08 -20.45
N VAL A 190 -22.78 -12.33 -19.34
CA VAL A 190 -23.99 -12.04 -18.57
C VAL A 190 -25.03 -11.28 -19.40
N LEU A 191 -24.61 -10.34 -20.25
CA LEU A 191 -25.48 -9.65 -21.20
C LEU A 191 -26.10 -10.62 -22.21
N CYS A 192 -25.29 -11.45 -22.87
CA CYS A 192 -25.78 -12.48 -23.79
C CYS A 192 -26.74 -13.46 -23.11
N LEU A 193 -26.44 -13.88 -21.88
CA LEU A 193 -27.32 -14.77 -21.12
C LEU A 193 -28.65 -14.11 -20.75
N LYS A 194 -28.65 -12.81 -20.39
CA LYS A 194 -29.88 -12.04 -20.14
C LYS A 194 -30.74 -11.92 -21.40
N GLU A 195 -30.14 -11.65 -22.55
CA GLU A 195 -30.85 -11.61 -23.83
C GLU A 195 -31.45 -12.97 -24.20
N ALA A 196 -30.68 -14.05 -24.04
CA ALA A 196 -31.17 -15.41 -24.28
C ALA A 196 -32.33 -15.80 -23.32
N LEU A 197 -32.27 -15.36 -22.06
CA LEU A 197 -33.35 -15.58 -21.07
C LEU A 197 -34.63 -14.84 -21.46
N ALA A 198 -34.52 -13.57 -21.87
CA ALA A 198 -35.64 -12.78 -22.35
C ALA A 198 -36.28 -13.41 -23.60
N GLN A 199 -35.46 -13.95 -24.50
CA GLN A 199 -35.95 -14.62 -25.70
C GLN A 199 -36.66 -15.95 -25.37
N GLN A 200 -36.13 -16.74 -24.42
CA GLN A 200 -36.79 -17.94 -23.93
C GLN A 200 -38.11 -17.64 -23.20
N GLU A 201 -38.19 -16.54 -22.44
CA GLU A 201 -39.46 -16.11 -21.84
C GLU A 201 -40.51 -15.73 -22.88
N ALA A 202 -40.13 -15.00 -23.93
CA ALA A 202 -41.02 -14.68 -25.04
C ALA A 202 -41.48 -15.94 -25.81
N GLU A 203 -40.57 -16.89 -26.07
CA GLU A 203 -40.90 -18.18 -26.68
C GLU A 203 -41.86 -19.01 -25.80
N LYS A 204 -41.64 -19.01 -24.47
CA LYS A 204 -42.55 -19.66 -23.52
C LYS A 204 -43.93 -19.01 -23.53
N GLU A 205 -44.02 -17.68 -23.49
CA GLU A 205 -45.31 -16.97 -23.52
C GLU A 205 -46.09 -17.24 -24.82
N THR A 206 -45.40 -17.23 -25.95
CA THR A 206 -46.03 -17.57 -27.25
C THR A 206 -46.51 -19.03 -27.30
N ALA A 207 -45.73 -19.98 -26.76
CA ALA A 207 -46.13 -21.39 -26.65
C ALA A 207 -47.34 -21.56 -25.71
N VAL A 208 -47.39 -20.84 -24.59
CA VAL A 208 -48.54 -20.83 -23.67
C VAL A 208 -49.80 -20.32 -24.36
N LEU A 209 -49.70 -19.23 -25.13
CA LEU A 209 -50.82 -18.68 -25.91
C LEU A 209 -51.32 -19.70 -26.95
N GLN A 210 -50.43 -20.42 -27.64
CA GLN A 210 -50.82 -21.50 -28.56
C GLN A 210 -51.50 -22.67 -27.84
N CYS A 211 -51.02 -23.08 -26.66
CA CYS A 211 -51.66 -24.11 -25.83
C CYS A 211 -53.07 -23.68 -25.39
N GLN A 212 -53.25 -22.42 -24.98
CA GLN A 212 -54.56 -21.88 -24.63
C GLN A 212 -55.51 -21.87 -25.84
N GLN A 213 -55.04 -21.43 -27.01
CA GLN A 213 -55.83 -21.43 -28.25
C GLN A 213 -56.24 -22.85 -28.67
N SER A 214 -55.31 -23.81 -28.64
CA SER A 214 -55.61 -25.21 -28.99
C SER A 214 -56.57 -25.86 -28.00
N SER A 215 -56.47 -25.55 -26.71
CA SER A 215 -57.40 -26.01 -25.69
C SER A 215 -58.81 -25.46 -25.89
N ALA A 216 -58.95 -24.16 -26.19
CA ALA A 216 -60.23 -23.55 -26.54
C ALA A 216 -60.84 -24.21 -27.80
N ARG A 217 -60.01 -24.48 -28.81
CA ARG A 217 -60.45 -25.17 -30.03
C ARG A 217 -60.91 -26.61 -29.77
N LEU A 218 -60.23 -27.33 -28.87
CA LEU A 218 -60.64 -28.67 -28.43
C LEU A 218 -61.95 -28.65 -27.65
N GLN A 219 -62.19 -27.65 -26.79
CA GLN A 219 -63.49 -27.50 -26.12
C GLN A 219 -64.63 -27.28 -27.12
N ASN A 220 -64.43 -26.43 -28.14
CA ASN A 220 -65.42 -26.21 -29.18
C ASN A 220 -65.73 -27.50 -29.95
N LEU A 221 -64.71 -28.21 -30.43
CA LEU A 221 -64.88 -29.50 -31.11
C LEU A 221 -65.60 -30.53 -30.22
N ARG A 222 -65.30 -30.55 -28.92
CA ARG A 222 -65.97 -31.45 -27.97
C ARG A 222 -67.45 -31.13 -27.80
N SER A 223 -67.82 -29.85 -27.82
CA SER A 223 -69.22 -29.41 -27.80
C SER A 223 -69.96 -29.78 -29.10
N GLU A 224 -69.31 -29.68 -30.26
CA GLU A 224 -69.86 -30.12 -31.54
C GLU A 224 -70.06 -31.64 -31.59
N ILE A 225 -69.11 -32.43 -31.06
CA ILE A 225 -69.23 -33.89 -30.97
C ILE A 225 -70.40 -34.28 -30.07
N LEU A 226 -70.54 -33.66 -28.89
CA LEU A 226 -71.68 -33.89 -28.00
C LEU A 226 -73.01 -33.58 -28.70
N HIS A 227 -73.07 -32.46 -29.42
CA HIS A 227 -74.25 -32.09 -30.17
C HIS A 227 -74.61 -33.12 -31.25
N THR A 228 -73.63 -33.55 -32.06
CA THR A 228 -73.87 -34.56 -33.11
C THR A 228 -74.26 -35.92 -32.53
N GLN A 229 -73.72 -36.28 -31.37
CA GLN A 229 -74.06 -37.51 -30.66
C GLN A 229 -75.49 -37.49 -30.09
N GLU A 230 -75.95 -36.34 -29.58
CA GLU A 230 -77.36 -36.15 -29.20
C GLU A 230 -78.30 -36.26 -30.40
N GLN A 231 -77.94 -35.66 -31.55
CA GLN A 231 -78.73 -35.78 -32.78
C GLN A 231 -78.81 -37.24 -33.26
N PHE A 232 -77.71 -37.99 -33.19
CA PHE A 232 -77.69 -39.42 -33.53
C PHE A 232 -78.58 -40.24 -32.60
N ASN A 233 -78.57 -39.95 -31.30
CA ASN A 233 -79.42 -40.65 -30.33
C ASN A 233 -80.91 -40.36 -30.58
N ARG A 234 -81.28 -39.12 -30.93
CA ARG A 234 -82.65 -38.78 -31.33
C ARG A 234 -83.09 -39.54 -32.58
N LEU A 235 -82.26 -39.57 -33.61
CA LEU A 235 -82.53 -40.34 -34.83
C LEU A 235 -82.63 -41.85 -34.55
N LYS A 236 -81.82 -42.37 -33.63
CA LYS A 236 -81.87 -43.78 -33.19
C LYS A 236 -83.17 -44.10 -32.44
N GLU A 237 -83.66 -43.19 -31.60
CA GLU A 237 -84.95 -43.29 -30.92
C GLU A 237 -86.11 -43.23 -31.92
N GLU A 238 -86.04 -42.34 -32.91
CA GLU A 238 -87.02 -42.25 -34.01
C GLU A 238 -87.08 -43.55 -34.84
N MET A 239 -85.92 -44.15 -35.13
CA MET A 239 -85.81 -45.48 -35.76
C MET A 239 -86.41 -46.60 -34.92
N GLN A 240 -86.30 -46.51 -33.58
CA GLN A 240 -86.90 -47.50 -32.66
C GLN A 240 -88.42 -47.35 -32.52
N THR A 241 -89.00 -46.20 -32.86
CA THR A 241 -90.46 -45.98 -32.86
C THR A 241 -91.17 -46.34 -34.18
N GLY A 242 -90.43 -46.62 -35.25
CA GLY A 242 -90.99 -46.90 -36.58
C GLY A 242 -90.89 -48.36 -37.01
N LEU A 243 -91.53 -49.30 -36.32
CA LEU A 243 -91.63 -50.68 -36.80
C LEU A 243 -93.04 -51.27 -36.61
N LEU A 244 -93.84 -51.23 -37.68
CA LEU A 244 -95.14 -51.91 -37.80
C LEU A 244 -95.08 -52.81 -39.05
N PRO A 245 -95.50 -54.10 -38.99
CA PRO A 245 -95.20 -55.05 -40.06
C PRO A 245 -96.34 -55.15 -41.07
N SER A 246 -96.03 -54.93 -42.36
CA SER A 246 -96.91 -55.30 -43.48
C SER A 246 -96.19 -56.29 -44.41
N SER A 247 -96.84 -57.43 -44.59
CA SER A 247 -96.43 -58.61 -45.35
C SER A 247 -96.41 -58.41 -46.87
N THR A 248 -95.82 -59.39 -47.56
CA THR A 248 -95.81 -59.71 -49.01
C THR A 248 -94.80 -58.95 -49.88
N ALA A 249 -93.51 -59.24 -49.73
CA ALA A 249 -92.47 -58.91 -50.72
C ALA A 249 -91.18 -59.75 -50.53
N ASP A 250 -91.29 -61.05 -50.26
CA ASP A 250 -90.16 -61.87 -49.79
C ASP A 250 -89.13 -62.26 -50.88
N GLU A 251 -89.38 -61.98 -52.17
CA GLU A 251 -88.39 -62.23 -53.25
C GLU A 251 -87.59 -60.97 -53.64
N GLU A 252 -88.20 -59.77 -53.64
CA GLU A 252 -87.47 -58.51 -53.83
C GLU A 252 -86.69 -58.11 -52.57
N ARG A 253 -87.21 -58.41 -51.37
CA ARG A 253 -86.49 -58.21 -50.10
C ARG A 253 -85.26 -59.09 -49.99
N PHE A 254 -85.28 -60.32 -50.51
CA PHE A 254 -84.11 -61.19 -50.45
C PHE A 254 -82.97 -60.64 -51.31
N HIS A 255 -83.26 -60.15 -52.53
CA HIS A 255 -82.25 -59.51 -53.38
C HIS A 255 -81.77 -58.14 -52.86
N VAL A 256 -82.65 -57.35 -52.23
CA VAL A 256 -82.25 -56.11 -51.56
C VAL A 256 -81.39 -56.41 -50.34
N LEU A 257 -81.78 -57.39 -49.50
CA LEU A 257 -80.99 -57.83 -48.34
C LEU A 257 -79.66 -58.48 -48.75
N GLU A 258 -79.60 -59.17 -49.88
CA GLU A 258 -78.37 -59.77 -50.41
C GLU A 258 -77.42 -58.69 -50.96
N ARG A 259 -77.96 -57.66 -51.61
CA ARG A 259 -77.21 -56.47 -52.04
C ARG A 259 -76.72 -55.66 -50.83
N ASP A 260 -77.58 -55.44 -49.83
CA ASP A 260 -77.21 -54.79 -48.57
C ASP A 260 -76.17 -55.61 -47.79
N ASN A 261 -76.24 -56.95 -47.81
CA ASN A 261 -75.21 -57.81 -47.21
C ASN A 261 -73.87 -57.70 -47.93
N GLN A 262 -73.89 -57.61 -49.26
CA GLN A 262 -72.68 -57.40 -50.07
C GLN A 262 -72.08 -56.02 -49.82
N ASP A 263 -72.91 -54.98 -49.72
CA ASP A 263 -72.48 -53.63 -49.39
C ASP A 263 -71.92 -53.55 -47.96
N LEU A 264 -72.57 -54.22 -47.00
CA LEU A 264 -72.06 -54.36 -45.64
C LEU A 264 -70.75 -55.16 -45.59
N GLN A 265 -70.59 -56.18 -46.42
CA GLN A 265 -69.32 -56.91 -46.52
C GLN A 265 -68.20 -56.05 -47.09
N LEU A 266 -68.47 -55.27 -48.14
CA LEU A 266 -67.52 -54.30 -48.70
C LEU A 266 -67.17 -53.22 -47.68
N GLU A 267 -68.13 -52.76 -46.88
CA GLU A 267 -67.91 -51.79 -45.83
C GLU A 267 -67.11 -52.39 -44.66
N VAL A 268 -67.37 -53.64 -44.28
CA VAL A 268 -66.55 -54.38 -43.30
C VAL A 268 -65.11 -54.54 -43.79
N GLU A 269 -64.90 -54.88 -45.06
CA GLU A 269 -63.56 -54.98 -45.64
C GLU A 269 -62.86 -53.61 -45.72
N ARG A 270 -63.59 -52.54 -46.06
CA ARG A 270 -63.07 -51.16 -45.97
C ARG A 270 -62.65 -50.79 -44.55
N LEU A 271 -63.51 -51.07 -43.57
CA LEU A 271 -63.23 -50.79 -42.16
C LEU A 271 -62.06 -51.63 -41.64
N LYS A 272 -61.91 -52.89 -42.07
CA LYS A 272 -60.73 -53.71 -41.78
C LYS A 272 -59.46 -53.10 -42.37
N HIS A 273 -59.50 -52.64 -43.62
CA HIS A 273 -58.36 -51.96 -44.23
C HIS A 273 -58.00 -50.66 -43.50
N LEU A 274 -59.02 -49.87 -43.12
CA LEU A 274 -58.82 -48.64 -42.37
C LEU A 274 -58.25 -48.90 -40.96
N LEU A 275 -58.76 -49.93 -40.27
CA LEU A 275 -58.25 -50.35 -38.96
C LEU A 275 -56.78 -50.78 -39.07
N LYS A 276 -56.42 -51.53 -40.11
CA LYS A 276 -55.04 -51.95 -40.36
C LYS A 276 -54.14 -50.74 -40.62
N GLN A 277 -54.56 -49.81 -41.47
CA GLN A 277 -53.84 -48.57 -41.73
C GLN A 277 -53.63 -47.75 -40.44
N LYS A 278 -54.67 -47.61 -39.61
CA LYS A 278 -54.56 -46.90 -38.32
C LYS A 278 -53.69 -47.63 -37.30
N HIS A 279 -53.68 -48.97 -37.33
CA HIS A 279 -52.78 -49.77 -36.51
C HIS A 279 -51.31 -49.59 -36.91
N ASP A 280 -51.04 -49.57 -38.22
CA ASP A 280 -49.69 -49.34 -38.76
C ASP A 280 -49.21 -47.92 -38.45
N GLU A 281 -50.05 -46.89 -38.63
CA GLU A 281 -49.77 -45.50 -38.22
C GLU A 281 -49.46 -45.38 -36.72
N LEU A 282 -50.20 -46.11 -35.87
CA LEU A 282 -49.97 -46.11 -34.42
C LEU A 282 -48.62 -46.76 -34.07
N ASN A 283 -48.26 -47.85 -34.74
CA ASN A 283 -46.99 -48.53 -34.52
C ASN A 283 -45.81 -47.68 -34.99
N GLU A 284 -45.92 -46.99 -36.11
CA GLU A 284 -44.90 -46.07 -36.61
C GLU A 284 -44.69 -44.89 -35.66
N LYS A 285 -45.78 -44.30 -35.13
CA LYS A 285 -45.71 -43.26 -34.09
C LYS A 285 -45.06 -43.76 -32.80
N LYS A 286 -45.36 -44.99 -32.36
CA LYS A 286 -44.70 -45.60 -31.18
C LYS A 286 -43.21 -45.78 -31.41
N LEU A 287 -42.80 -46.19 -32.61
CA LEU A 287 -41.39 -46.35 -32.97
C LEU A 287 -40.67 -45.00 -32.95
N LEU A 288 -41.30 -43.95 -33.48
CA LEU A 288 -40.76 -42.58 -33.48
C LEU A 288 -40.58 -42.04 -32.06
N ILE A 289 -41.59 -42.18 -31.20
CA ILE A 289 -41.50 -41.78 -29.77
C ILE A 289 -40.37 -42.53 -29.05
N ALA A 290 -40.20 -43.83 -29.34
CA ALA A 290 -39.11 -44.61 -28.77
C ALA A 290 -37.74 -44.11 -29.25
N HIS A 291 -37.62 -43.76 -30.53
CA HIS A 291 -36.40 -43.19 -31.10
C HIS A 291 -36.04 -41.84 -30.47
N ASP A 292 -37.03 -40.94 -30.32
CA ASP A 292 -36.81 -39.63 -29.70
C ASP A 292 -36.42 -39.74 -28.22
N LYS A 293 -37.02 -40.68 -27.48
CA LYS A 293 -36.61 -40.98 -26.09
C LYS A 293 -35.17 -41.46 -26.01
N LEU A 294 -34.76 -42.37 -26.90
CA LEU A 294 -33.37 -42.86 -26.94
C LEU A 294 -32.39 -41.74 -27.30
N ARG A 295 -32.77 -40.84 -28.22
CA ARG A 295 -31.97 -39.67 -28.60
C ARG A 295 -31.81 -38.69 -27.44
N LEU A 296 -32.88 -38.40 -26.69
CA LEU A 296 -32.83 -37.54 -25.52
C LEU A 296 -31.92 -38.11 -24.43
N LEU A 297 -32.05 -39.41 -24.13
CA LEU A 297 -31.19 -40.09 -23.15
C LEU A 297 -29.71 -40.08 -23.58
N ALA A 298 -29.43 -40.20 -24.89
CA ALA A 298 -28.06 -40.12 -25.40
C ALA A 298 -27.46 -38.71 -25.24
N LEU A 299 -28.24 -37.66 -25.51
CA LEU A 299 -27.82 -36.26 -25.29
C LEU A 299 -27.57 -35.96 -23.81
N GLU A 300 -28.44 -36.46 -22.94
CA GLU A 300 -28.34 -36.26 -21.49
C GLU A 300 -27.11 -36.96 -20.92
N LYS A 301 -26.84 -38.19 -21.36
CA LYS A 301 -25.60 -38.91 -21.04
C LYS A 301 -24.35 -38.14 -21.50
N GLN A 302 -24.35 -37.62 -22.73
CA GLN A 302 -23.22 -36.85 -23.26
C GLN A 302 -22.97 -35.57 -22.46
N ARG A 303 -24.04 -34.91 -22.01
CA ARG A 303 -23.95 -33.71 -21.17
C ARG A 303 -23.40 -34.02 -19.78
N GLU A 304 -23.76 -35.15 -19.18
CA GLU A 304 -23.17 -35.58 -17.92
C GLU A 304 -21.69 -35.96 -18.08
N GLU A 305 -21.33 -36.65 -19.17
CA GLU A 305 -19.92 -36.95 -19.48
C GLU A 305 -19.06 -35.68 -19.69
N SER A 306 -19.62 -34.62 -20.27
CA SER A 306 -18.89 -33.34 -20.39
C SER A 306 -18.70 -32.67 -19.02
N LYS A 307 -19.74 -32.63 -18.18
CA LYS A 307 -19.64 -32.09 -16.81
C LYS A 307 -18.58 -32.82 -15.98
N VAL A 308 -18.52 -34.14 -16.07
CA VAL A 308 -17.51 -34.94 -15.35
C VAL A 308 -16.10 -34.58 -15.83
N LYS A 309 -15.90 -34.37 -17.14
CA LYS A 309 -14.60 -33.92 -17.66
C LYS A 309 -14.22 -32.54 -17.13
N ASP A 310 -15.18 -31.61 -17.09
CA ASP A 310 -14.94 -30.25 -16.59
C ASP A 310 -14.61 -30.23 -15.08
N ILE A 311 -15.22 -31.13 -14.30
CA ILE A 311 -14.91 -31.31 -12.88
C ILE A 311 -13.50 -31.91 -12.70
N GLU A 312 -13.14 -32.91 -13.50
CA GLU A 312 -11.81 -33.55 -13.40
C GLU A 312 -10.69 -32.57 -13.81
N THR A 313 -10.90 -31.76 -14.85
CA THR A 313 -9.93 -30.72 -15.25
C THR A 313 -9.79 -29.67 -14.14
N SER A 314 -10.89 -29.20 -13.56
CA SER A 314 -10.88 -28.25 -12.45
C SER A 314 -10.15 -28.80 -11.23
N LYS A 315 -10.35 -30.08 -10.91
CA LYS A 315 -9.65 -30.77 -9.81
C LYS A 315 -8.13 -30.85 -10.04
N ILE A 316 -7.69 -31.13 -11.27
CA ILE A 316 -6.26 -31.15 -11.61
C ILE A 316 -5.63 -29.76 -11.44
N VAL A 317 -6.34 -28.71 -11.86
CA VAL A 317 -5.89 -27.32 -11.68
C VAL A 317 -5.72 -26.99 -10.20
N LEU A 318 -6.73 -27.26 -9.37
CA LEU A 318 -6.66 -27.02 -7.92
C LEU A 318 -5.55 -27.83 -7.24
N GLN A 319 -5.32 -29.08 -7.63
CA GLN A 319 -4.20 -29.87 -7.10
C GLN A 319 -2.84 -29.25 -7.44
N LYS A 320 -2.69 -28.72 -8.66
CA LYS A 320 -1.46 -28.04 -9.08
C LYS A 320 -1.23 -26.75 -8.29
N GLU A 321 -2.28 -25.96 -8.07
CA GLU A 321 -2.20 -24.74 -7.25
C GLU A 321 -1.82 -25.07 -5.80
N LEU A 322 -2.43 -26.10 -5.21
CA LEU A 322 -2.11 -26.55 -3.85
C LEU A 322 -0.65 -27.03 -3.74
N GLY A 323 -0.12 -27.69 -4.78
CA GLY A 323 1.30 -28.03 -4.89
C GLY A 323 2.20 -26.80 -4.93
N SER A 324 1.85 -25.80 -5.74
CA SER A 324 2.58 -24.52 -5.83
C SER A 324 2.61 -23.79 -4.49
N ILE A 325 1.48 -23.74 -3.77
CA ILE A 325 1.39 -23.11 -2.44
C ILE A 325 2.27 -23.84 -1.42
N LEU A 326 2.30 -25.19 -1.47
CA LEU A 326 3.15 -26.00 -0.60
C LEU A 326 4.65 -25.77 -0.85
N GLU A 327 5.07 -25.64 -2.11
CA GLU A 327 6.46 -25.32 -2.47
C GLU A 327 6.85 -23.90 -2.06
N GLU A 328 5.96 -22.94 -2.25
CA GLU A 328 6.16 -21.55 -1.82
C GLU A 328 6.27 -21.43 -0.30
N SER A 329 5.43 -22.16 0.44
CA SER A 329 5.52 -22.23 1.91
C SER A 329 6.87 -22.79 2.38
N LYS A 330 7.39 -23.83 1.71
CA LYS A 330 8.73 -24.38 2.00
C LYS A 330 9.85 -23.38 1.71
N ARG A 331 9.75 -22.65 0.60
CA ARG A 331 10.71 -21.60 0.23
C ARG A 331 10.74 -20.49 1.29
N LEU A 332 9.57 -19.99 1.69
CA LEU A 332 9.45 -18.97 2.74
C LEU A 332 9.99 -19.47 4.10
N ALA A 333 9.81 -20.76 4.43
CA ALA A 333 10.38 -21.33 5.64
C ALA A 333 11.92 -21.36 5.64
N LEU A 334 12.53 -21.68 4.49
CA LEU A 334 14.00 -21.65 4.32
C LEU A 334 14.55 -20.22 4.37
N GLU A 335 13.85 -19.28 3.74
CA GLU A 335 14.23 -17.86 3.77
C GLU A 335 14.16 -17.30 5.19
N LYS A 336 13.08 -17.60 5.94
CA LYS A 336 12.98 -17.27 7.36
C LYS A 336 14.17 -17.81 8.16
N GLN A 337 14.55 -19.07 7.94
CA GLN A 337 15.71 -19.67 8.65
C GLN A 337 17.03 -18.96 8.31
N ARG A 338 17.21 -18.53 7.05
CA ARG A 338 18.38 -17.77 6.60
C ARG A 338 18.44 -16.40 7.26
N GLU A 339 17.33 -15.68 7.32
CA GLU A 339 17.28 -14.38 8.00
C GLU A 339 17.48 -14.52 9.51
N GLU A 340 16.94 -15.56 10.14
CA GLU A 340 17.23 -15.88 11.55
C GLU A 340 18.73 -16.12 11.81
N SER A 341 19.47 -16.76 10.90
CA SER A 341 20.93 -16.89 11.03
C SER A 341 21.65 -15.55 10.89
N LYS A 342 21.25 -14.69 9.94
CA LYS A 342 21.84 -13.36 9.76
C LYS A 342 21.61 -12.47 10.98
N VAL A 343 20.42 -12.52 11.57
CA VAL A 343 20.11 -11.78 12.81
C VAL A 343 21.00 -12.23 13.96
N LYS A 344 21.23 -13.55 14.12
CA LYS A 344 22.17 -14.06 15.13
C LYS A 344 23.59 -13.55 14.91
N ASP A 345 24.05 -13.54 13.65
CA ASP A 345 25.38 -13.03 13.32
C ASP A 345 25.50 -11.52 13.62
N MET A 346 24.47 -10.73 13.27
CA MET A 346 24.41 -9.30 13.62
C MET A 346 24.41 -9.06 15.13
N GLU A 347 23.66 -9.86 15.90
CA GLU A 347 23.65 -9.77 17.37
C GLU A 347 25.04 -10.04 17.95
N THR A 348 25.75 -11.05 17.44
CA THR A 348 27.14 -11.34 17.88
C THR A 348 28.10 -10.20 17.50
N SER A 349 27.99 -9.64 16.31
CA SER A 349 28.80 -8.49 15.88
C SER A 349 28.51 -7.25 16.73
N LYS A 350 27.25 -7.00 17.08
CA LYS A 350 26.86 -5.90 17.98
C LYS A 350 27.49 -6.05 19.36
N ILE A 351 27.51 -7.26 19.92
CA ILE A 351 28.16 -7.53 21.21
C ILE A 351 29.66 -7.25 21.14
N VAL A 352 30.33 -7.58 20.03
CA VAL A 352 31.76 -7.29 19.84
C VAL A 352 32.01 -5.79 19.74
N LEU A 353 31.26 -5.08 18.89
CA LEU A 353 31.39 -3.63 18.73
C LEU A 353 31.09 -2.87 20.05
N GLN A 354 30.12 -3.35 20.84
CA GLN A 354 29.84 -2.77 22.15
C GLN A 354 31.04 -2.89 23.09
N LYS A 355 31.72 -4.03 23.10
CA LYS A 355 32.94 -4.22 23.90
C LYS A 355 34.09 -3.33 23.45
N GLU A 356 34.25 -3.15 22.14
CA GLU A 356 35.25 -2.24 21.57
C GLU A 356 34.95 -0.78 21.96
N LEU A 357 33.68 -0.36 21.89
CA LEU A 357 33.25 0.97 22.32
C LEU A 357 33.54 1.19 23.82
N ASP A 358 33.23 0.21 24.66
CA ASP A 358 33.50 0.31 26.10
C ASP A 358 35.02 0.42 26.38
N SER A 359 35.85 -0.30 25.61
CA SER A 359 37.32 -0.20 25.68
C SER A 359 37.82 1.19 25.27
N ILE A 360 37.31 1.74 24.17
CA ILE A 360 37.67 3.10 23.68
C ILE A 360 37.22 4.18 24.67
N LEU A 361 36.06 4.01 25.31
CA LEU A 361 35.59 4.93 26.35
C LEU A 361 36.52 4.91 27.57
N GLU A 362 37.01 3.74 27.96
CA GLU A 362 37.95 3.63 29.07
C GLU A 362 39.33 4.22 28.74
N GLU A 363 39.81 4.00 27.51
CA GLU A 363 41.04 4.62 27.02
C GLU A 363 40.92 6.16 26.98
N ASN A 364 39.79 6.70 26.51
CA ASN A 364 39.53 8.14 26.54
C ASN A 364 39.54 8.73 27.95
N LYS A 365 39.00 8.01 28.96
CA LYS A 365 39.09 8.45 30.36
C LYS A 365 40.53 8.48 30.85
N ASN A 366 41.34 7.47 30.47
CA ASN A 366 42.74 7.41 30.82
C ASN A 366 43.54 8.55 30.17
N LEU A 367 43.35 8.78 28.87
CA LEU A 367 43.97 9.90 28.14
C LEU A 367 43.53 11.25 28.70
N THR A 368 42.26 11.42 29.05
CA THR A 368 41.76 12.63 29.70
C THR A 368 42.47 12.85 31.03
N SER A 369 42.61 11.82 31.86
CA SER A 369 43.33 11.91 33.14
C SER A 369 44.81 12.27 32.93
N GLN A 370 45.45 11.68 31.91
CA GLN A 370 46.82 12.00 31.52
C GLN A 370 46.95 13.45 31.03
N TYR A 371 46.02 13.93 30.20
CA TYR A 371 45.97 15.32 29.72
C TYR A 371 45.90 16.30 30.89
N HIS A 372 45.00 16.07 31.87
CA HIS A 372 44.90 16.91 33.06
C HIS A 372 46.20 16.90 33.87
N SER A 373 46.84 15.72 34.03
CA SER A 373 48.12 15.62 34.74
C SER A 373 49.26 16.38 34.02
N SER A 374 49.30 16.31 32.69
CA SER A 374 50.28 17.01 31.85
C SER A 374 50.05 18.51 31.85
N SER A 375 48.79 18.94 31.72
CA SER A 375 48.37 20.34 31.84
C SER A 375 48.78 20.93 33.19
N ALA A 376 48.62 20.18 34.29
CA ALA A 376 49.08 20.62 35.60
C ALA A 376 50.61 20.80 35.68
N VAL A 377 51.41 19.99 34.97
CA VAL A 377 52.86 20.19 34.85
C VAL A 377 53.17 21.46 34.06
N ILE A 378 52.48 21.68 32.94
CA ILE A 378 52.68 22.87 32.09
C ILE A 378 52.40 24.14 32.88
N ILE A 379 51.32 24.19 33.66
CA ILE A 379 50.99 25.36 34.50
C ILE A 379 52.12 25.63 35.51
N ARG A 380 52.64 24.60 36.18
CA ARG A 380 53.78 24.77 37.11
C ARG A 380 55.02 25.34 36.43
N LEU A 381 55.34 24.86 35.22
CA LEU A 381 56.48 25.37 34.44
C LEU A 381 56.24 26.81 33.97
N GLN A 382 55.01 27.17 33.60
CA GLN A 382 54.66 28.54 33.25
C GLN A 382 54.84 29.50 34.44
N ASP A 383 54.40 29.10 35.64
CA ASP A 383 54.60 29.86 36.87
C ASP A 383 56.10 30.05 37.19
N GLU A 384 56.90 29.00 37.00
CA GLU A 384 58.36 29.07 37.17
C GLU A 384 59.01 30.02 36.15
N ILE A 385 58.60 29.97 34.88
CA ILE A 385 59.06 30.91 33.84
C ILE A 385 58.71 32.35 34.20
N ILE A 386 57.49 32.61 34.70
CA ILE A 386 57.07 33.95 35.14
C ILE A 386 57.94 34.42 36.31
N SER A 387 58.19 33.55 37.30
CA SER A 387 59.09 33.85 38.43
C SER A 387 60.51 34.20 37.96
N MET A 388 61.06 33.41 37.04
CA MET A 388 62.39 33.63 36.46
C MET A 388 62.46 34.94 35.65
N LYS A 389 61.43 35.27 34.86
CA LYS A 389 61.34 36.54 34.14
C LYS A 389 61.32 37.74 35.08
N ASN A 390 60.56 37.66 36.17
CA ASN A 390 60.52 38.72 37.17
C ASN A 390 61.88 38.91 37.86
N ALA A 391 62.61 37.82 38.13
CA ALA A 391 63.96 37.89 38.66
C ALA A 391 64.95 38.52 37.67
N GLN A 392 64.85 38.15 36.38
CA GLN A 392 65.65 38.76 35.31
C GLN A 392 65.39 40.27 35.21
N GLN A 393 64.13 40.70 35.22
CA GLN A 393 63.79 42.12 35.15
C GLN A 393 64.40 42.91 36.33
N LYS A 394 64.37 42.37 37.56
CA LYS A 394 65.00 43.01 38.72
C LYS A 394 66.52 43.19 38.53
N LEU A 395 67.20 42.17 37.99
CA LEU A 395 68.63 42.25 37.69
C LEU A 395 68.91 43.28 36.59
N GLU A 396 68.07 43.37 35.56
CA GLU A 396 68.19 44.40 34.52
C GLU A 396 68.02 45.82 35.10
N GLU A 397 67.06 46.03 36.00
CA GLU A 397 66.88 47.30 36.72
C GLU A 397 68.11 47.65 37.59
N GLU A 398 68.73 46.68 38.25
CA GLU A 398 69.98 46.85 39.01
C GLU A 398 71.16 47.21 38.09
N ILE A 399 71.28 46.56 36.93
CA ILE A 399 72.31 46.89 35.93
C ILE A 399 72.12 48.33 35.42
N CYS A 400 70.89 48.76 35.14
CA CYS A 400 70.61 50.14 34.75
C CYS A 400 71.07 51.14 35.83
N LYS A 401 70.77 50.87 37.11
CA LYS A 401 71.25 51.70 38.23
C LYS A 401 72.78 51.78 38.25
N HIS A 402 73.47 50.66 38.14
CA HIS A 402 74.94 50.64 38.10
C HIS A 402 75.53 51.35 36.87
N VAL A 403 74.85 51.28 35.72
CA VAL A 403 75.27 52.02 34.52
C VAL A 403 75.14 53.52 34.75
N ASP A 404 74.09 53.98 35.41
CA ASP A 404 73.91 55.40 35.72
C ASP A 404 74.89 55.88 36.80
N GLU A 405 75.15 55.10 37.85
CA GLU A 405 76.23 55.34 38.82
C GLU A 405 77.61 55.41 38.13
N LYS A 406 77.88 54.54 37.16
CA LYS A 406 79.11 54.60 36.37
C LYS A 406 79.22 55.89 35.57
N LYS A 407 78.13 56.39 34.97
CA LYS A 407 78.11 57.66 34.23
C LYS A 407 78.39 58.84 35.17
N THR A 408 77.81 58.88 36.37
CA THR A 408 78.06 59.96 37.34
C THR A 408 79.52 59.96 37.78
N LEU A 409 80.08 58.80 38.13
CA LEU A 409 81.50 58.68 38.48
C LEU A 409 82.42 59.07 37.30
N GLN A 410 82.03 58.77 36.06
CA GLN A 410 82.80 59.18 34.88
C GLN A 410 82.76 60.70 34.67
N TYR A 411 81.63 61.36 34.95
CA TYR A 411 81.52 62.82 34.93
C TYR A 411 82.40 63.47 36.00
N GLU A 412 82.36 62.95 37.23
CA GLU A 412 83.22 63.39 38.34
C GLU A 412 84.71 63.22 38.01
N LEU A 413 85.11 62.07 37.44
CA LEU A 413 86.49 61.85 36.97
C LEU A 413 86.92 62.84 35.88
N SER A 414 85.99 63.29 35.04
CA SER A 414 86.29 64.25 33.98
C SER A 414 86.53 65.64 34.57
N HIS A 415 85.69 66.08 35.52
CA HIS A 415 85.90 67.32 36.29
C HIS A 415 87.23 67.32 37.04
N LEU A 416 87.56 66.23 37.76
CA LEU A 416 88.84 66.13 38.46
C LEU A 416 90.05 66.18 37.53
N LYS A 417 89.93 65.66 36.30
CA LYS A 417 90.99 65.78 35.28
C LYS A 417 91.16 67.22 34.82
N GLU A 418 90.07 67.96 34.63
CA GLU A 418 90.11 69.39 34.28
C GLU A 418 90.77 70.22 35.39
N ASP A 419 90.37 70.02 36.65
CA ASP A 419 90.98 70.67 37.82
C ASP A 419 92.48 70.40 37.91
N ARG A 420 92.89 69.14 37.68
CA ARG A 420 94.31 68.75 37.63
C ARG A 420 95.04 69.49 36.51
N SER A 421 94.48 69.55 35.32
CA SER A 421 95.08 70.28 34.19
C SER A 421 95.16 71.80 34.45
N GLU A 422 94.22 72.37 35.18
CA GLU A 422 94.31 73.76 35.64
C GLU A 422 95.44 73.97 36.65
N LEU A 423 95.58 73.06 37.61
CA LEU A 423 96.70 73.06 38.57
C LEU A 423 98.04 72.93 37.86
N GLU A 424 98.15 72.05 36.85
CA GLU A 424 99.36 71.89 36.02
C GLU A 424 99.71 73.19 35.28
N ARG A 425 98.72 73.90 34.70
CA ARG A 425 98.93 75.23 34.11
C ARG A 425 99.42 76.26 35.14
N LYS A 426 98.80 76.30 36.33
CA LYS A 426 99.23 77.20 37.42
C LYS A 426 100.66 76.89 37.84
N HIS A 427 101.02 75.62 37.98
CA HIS A 427 102.37 75.18 38.28
C HIS A 427 103.36 75.60 37.17
N PHE A 428 103.00 75.46 35.90
CA PHE A 428 103.83 75.93 34.77
C PHE A 428 104.05 77.45 34.81
N SER A 429 103.01 78.23 35.11
CA SER A 429 103.12 79.69 35.26
C SER A 429 104.02 80.10 36.42
N ILE A 430 103.92 79.41 37.57
CA ILE A 430 104.84 79.61 38.71
C ILE A 430 106.28 79.26 38.31
N LYS A 431 106.48 78.19 37.55
CA LYS A 431 107.80 77.80 37.04
C LYS A 431 108.41 78.87 36.13
N GLU A 432 107.62 79.47 35.25
CA GLU A 432 108.03 80.59 34.38
C GLU A 432 108.33 81.86 35.19
N GLN A 433 107.55 82.15 36.24
CA GLN A 433 107.83 83.24 37.19
C GLN A 433 109.16 83.02 37.92
N ILE A 434 109.47 81.79 38.37
CA ILE A 434 110.79 81.44 38.96
C ILE A 434 111.91 81.66 37.92
N GLN A 435 111.67 81.31 36.66
CA GLN A 435 112.62 81.51 35.56
C GLN A 435 112.86 83.01 35.27
N SER A 436 111.84 83.86 35.43
CA SER A 436 111.95 85.33 35.32
C SER A 436 112.71 85.98 36.48
N VAL A 437 112.61 85.42 37.69
CA VAL A 437 113.37 85.88 38.87
C VAL A 437 114.85 85.51 38.77
N ASN A 438 115.19 84.48 38.01
CA ASN A 438 116.57 84.06 37.76
C ASN A 438 117.32 84.95 36.73
N VAL A 439 116.62 85.84 36.02
CA VAL A 439 117.20 86.77 35.02
C VAL A 439 117.66 88.11 35.65
N ASN A 440 117.55 88.27 36.97
CA ASN A 440 117.99 89.47 37.72
C ASN A 440 119.28 89.30 38.54
N VAL A 441 120.17 88.37 38.15
CA VAL A 441 121.54 88.25 38.71
C VAL A 441 122.63 88.43 37.63
N GLU A 442 122.27 88.58 36.35
CA GLU A 442 123.21 88.75 35.22
C GLU A 442 123.35 90.21 34.73
N SER A 443 123.23 91.18 35.64
CA SER A 443 123.49 92.60 35.39
C SER A 443 124.72 93.10 36.18
N LEU A 444 125.83 92.36 36.09
CA LEU A 444 127.17 92.76 36.52
C LEU A 444 128.25 92.45 35.46
N GLN A 445 127.87 92.32 34.17
CA GLN A 445 128.83 92.07 33.09
C GLN A 445 128.44 92.69 31.73
N THR A 446 127.83 93.88 31.76
CA THR A 446 127.76 94.83 30.65
C THR A 446 129.08 95.59 30.51
N LEU A 447 130.07 95.03 29.79
CA LEU A 447 131.27 95.80 29.41
C LEU A 447 131.99 95.33 28.12
N ALA A 448 131.28 94.92 27.07
CA ALA A 448 131.82 94.90 25.68
C ALA A 448 130.69 94.76 24.65
N HIS A 449 130.04 95.87 24.24
CA HIS A 449 130.17 96.49 22.91
C HIS A 449 129.72 95.60 21.74
N GLU A 450 128.50 95.76 21.26
CA GLU A 450 128.15 96.69 20.16
C GLU A 450 129.04 96.50 18.93
N LEU A 451 128.46 95.92 17.87
CA LEU A 451 128.80 95.91 16.44
C LEU A 451 128.18 94.60 15.89
N ARG A 452 127.21 94.54 14.98
CA ARG A 452 126.87 95.46 13.89
C ARG A 452 125.68 94.86 13.12
N ASP A 453 124.59 95.62 13.02
CA ASP A 453 123.31 95.29 12.37
C ASP A 453 123.34 95.11 10.84
N GLY A 454 122.29 94.48 10.29
CA GLY A 454 121.69 94.85 9.01
C GLY A 454 121.61 93.76 7.93
N ASN A 455 120.51 92.98 7.87
CA ASN A 455 120.17 92.19 6.67
C ASN A 455 118.66 91.77 6.57
N VAL A 456 117.72 92.66 6.91
CA VAL A 456 116.25 92.37 6.96
C VAL A 456 115.47 93.00 5.78
N GLU A 457 115.91 92.85 4.54
CA GLU A 457 115.13 93.36 3.38
C GLU A 457 115.06 92.41 2.16
N LEU A 458 114.88 91.09 2.39
CA LEU A 458 114.61 90.11 1.32
C LEU A 458 113.42 89.15 1.61
N LYS A 459 112.53 89.47 2.56
CA LYS A 459 111.50 88.54 3.06
C LYS A 459 110.07 88.74 2.50
N ASP A 460 109.83 89.72 1.63
CA ASP A 460 108.46 90.12 1.22
C ASP A 460 108.02 89.70 -0.20
N ILE A 461 108.86 89.06 -1.01
CA ILE A 461 108.51 88.67 -2.38
C ILE A 461 107.96 87.22 -2.49
N ILE A 462 108.14 86.36 -1.47
CA ILE A 462 107.76 84.94 -1.53
C ILE A 462 106.30 84.66 -1.09
N LYS A 463 105.60 85.60 -0.43
CA LYS A 463 104.25 85.36 0.14
C LYS A 463 103.06 85.35 -0.85
N ASN A 464 103.26 85.69 -2.12
CA ASN A 464 102.16 85.85 -3.09
C ASN A 464 101.98 84.69 -4.09
N HIS A 465 102.88 83.68 -4.12
CA HIS A 465 102.74 82.52 -5.03
C HIS A 465 102.00 81.32 -4.39
N GLU A 466 102.16 81.08 -3.08
CA GLU A 466 101.51 79.96 -2.36
C GLU A 466 99.97 80.10 -2.26
N ARG A 467 99.42 81.33 -2.34
CA ARG A 467 97.97 81.56 -2.24
C ARG A 467 97.20 81.18 -3.51
N THR A 468 97.83 81.24 -4.68
CA THR A 468 97.18 80.88 -5.95
C THR A 468 97.16 79.37 -6.19
N GLU A 469 98.16 78.61 -5.73
CA GLU A 469 98.14 77.14 -5.81
C GLU A 469 97.09 76.52 -4.86
N ALA A 470 96.92 77.08 -3.66
CA ALA A 470 95.91 76.61 -2.70
C ALA A 470 94.47 76.73 -3.22
N LEU A 471 94.17 77.75 -4.02
CA LEU A 471 92.83 78.02 -4.56
C LEU A 471 92.49 77.07 -5.73
N HIS A 472 93.47 76.71 -6.56
CA HIS A 472 93.29 75.71 -7.62
C HIS A 472 93.12 74.28 -7.05
N ALA A 473 93.84 73.94 -5.98
CA ALA A 473 93.69 72.65 -5.29
C ALA A 473 92.29 72.47 -4.65
N GLU A 474 91.71 73.54 -4.10
CA GLU A 474 90.37 73.48 -3.51
C GLU A 474 89.26 73.37 -4.57
N ASN A 475 89.41 74.06 -5.71
CA ASN A 475 88.46 73.93 -6.84
C ASN A 475 88.48 72.51 -7.45
N LEU A 476 89.65 71.86 -7.54
CA LEU A 476 89.75 70.48 -8.01
C LEU A 476 89.05 69.51 -7.05
N ARG A 477 89.23 69.67 -5.73
CA ARG A 477 88.50 68.89 -4.71
C ARG A 477 87.00 69.11 -4.76
N GLN A 478 86.54 70.33 -5.07
CA GLN A 478 85.12 70.60 -5.21
C GLN A 478 84.53 69.91 -6.45
N LEU A 479 85.28 69.85 -7.55
CA LEU A 479 84.88 69.12 -8.75
C LEU A 479 84.83 67.60 -8.50
N GLU A 480 85.78 67.03 -7.77
CA GLU A 480 85.77 65.62 -7.32
C GLU A 480 84.57 65.31 -6.43
N ARG A 481 84.26 66.17 -5.44
CA ARG A 481 83.06 66.01 -4.61
C ARG A 481 81.77 66.07 -5.43
N MET A 482 81.73 66.87 -6.49
CA MET A 482 80.57 66.96 -7.39
C MET A 482 80.46 65.74 -8.31
N SER A 483 81.58 65.20 -8.81
CA SER A 483 81.58 63.97 -9.61
C SER A 483 81.19 62.75 -8.76
N GLU A 484 81.66 62.66 -7.51
CA GLU A 484 81.25 61.63 -6.56
C GLU A 484 79.74 61.71 -6.28
N LYS A 485 79.19 62.90 -6.01
CA LYS A 485 77.75 63.08 -5.83
C LYS A 485 76.95 62.68 -7.06
N ASN A 486 77.41 63.05 -8.27
CA ASN A 486 76.77 62.64 -9.51
C ASN A 486 76.78 61.12 -9.68
N ALA A 487 77.91 60.45 -9.38
CA ALA A 487 78.00 58.99 -9.43
C ALA A 487 77.07 58.30 -8.40
N HIS A 488 76.85 58.90 -7.23
CA HIS A 488 75.90 58.38 -6.24
C HIS A 488 74.45 58.57 -6.69
N LEU A 489 74.13 59.71 -7.31
CA LEU A 489 72.81 59.95 -7.89
C LEU A 489 72.52 59.01 -9.07
N GLU A 490 73.49 58.77 -9.94
CA GLU A 490 73.36 57.80 -11.04
C GLU A 490 73.13 56.38 -10.53
N LYS A 491 73.87 55.95 -9.49
CA LYS A 491 73.63 54.63 -8.83
C LYS A 491 72.24 54.55 -8.21
N SER A 492 71.79 55.62 -7.55
CA SER A 492 70.46 55.66 -6.91
C SER A 492 69.35 55.65 -7.96
N LEU A 493 69.51 56.39 -9.05
CA LEU A 493 68.59 56.39 -10.19
C LEU A 493 68.54 55.02 -10.86
N ALA A 494 69.68 54.38 -11.10
CA ALA A 494 69.74 53.03 -11.64
C ALA A 494 69.00 52.02 -10.74
N ALA A 495 69.23 52.08 -9.42
CA ALA A 495 68.52 51.24 -8.45
C ALA A 495 67.00 51.46 -8.50
N SER A 496 66.54 52.71 -8.48
CA SER A 496 65.11 53.02 -8.61
C SER A 496 64.52 52.57 -9.96
N THR A 497 65.28 52.66 -11.06
CA THR A 497 64.80 52.14 -12.36
C THR A 497 64.66 50.62 -12.37
N THR A 498 65.57 49.89 -11.72
CA THR A 498 65.44 48.42 -11.60
C THR A 498 64.26 48.01 -10.73
N GLU A 499 63.97 48.78 -9.67
CA GLU A 499 62.79 48.55 -8.83
C GLU A 499 61.48 48.83 -9.57
N LEU A 500 61.44 49.91 -10.37
CA LEU A 500 60.30 50.22 -11.24
C LEU A 500 60.05 49.15 -12.30
N GLU A 501 61.11 48.58 -12.89
CA GLU A 501 60.98 47.48 -13.85
C GLU A 501 60.43 46.22 -13.16
N GLY A 502 60.92 45.89 -11.96
CA GLY A 502 60.38 44.79 -11.15
C GLY A 502 58.92 45.00 -10.73
N LEU A 503 58.49 46.24 -10.49
CA LEU A 503 57.08 46.57 -10.26
C LEU A 503 56.22 46.44 -11.53
N ARG A 504 56.77 46.78 -12.71
CA ARG A 504 56.08 46.58 -14.00
C ARG A 504 55.88 45.11 -14.31
N GLU A 505 56.87 44.26 -14.06
CA GLU A 505 56.74 42.81 -14.22
C GLU A 505 55.67 42.24 -13.28
N LYS A 506 55.70 42.61 -11.99
CA LYS A 506 54.65 42.21 -11.03
C LYS A 506 53.26 42.65 -11.46
N LYS A 507 53.14 43.87 -11.99
CA LYS A 507 51.87 44.38 -12.56
C LYS A 507 51.39 43.52 -13.73
N ALA A 508 52.28 43.17 -14.66
CA ALA A 508 51.94 42.33 -15.81
C ALA A 508 51.47 40.93 -15.38
N VAL A 509 52.12 40.32 -14.38
CA VAL A 509 51.69 39.03 -13.80
C VAL A 509 50.31 39.12 -13.16
N LEU A 510 50.04 40.19 -12.41
CA LEU A 510 48.70 40.43 -11.82
C LEU A 510 47.63 40.65 -12.89
N GLU A 511 47.93 41.38 -13.96
CA GLU A 511 47.00 41.58 -15.08
C GLU A 511 46.66 40.25 -15.76
N GLU A 512 47.62 39.35 -15.93
CA GLU A 512 47.36 38.03 -16.51
C GLU A 512 46.54 37.14 -15.57
N SER A 513 46.83 37.15 -14.27
CA SER A 513 46.03 36.47 -13.26
C SER A 513 44.58 36.97 -13.23
N CYS A 514 44.36 38.28 -13.38
CA CYS A 514 43.02 38.87 -13.49
C CYS A 514 42.27 38.39 -14.75
N LYS A 515 42.95 38.21 -15.89
CA LYS A 515 42.31 37.65 -17.10
C LYS A 515 41.93 36.20 -16.92
N GLU A 516 42.80 35.40 -16.29
CA GLU A 516 42.51 34.00 -15.98
C GLU A 516 41.35 33.85 -14.99
N LEU A 517 41.28 34.72 -13.98
CA LEU A 517 40.14 34.75 -13.06
C LEU A 517 38.84 35.08 -13.80
N ASN A 518 38.88 36.07 -14.70
CA ASN A 518 37.71 36.43 -15.51
C ASN A 518 37.26 35.29 -16.44
N SER A 519 38.18 34.54 -17.05
CA SER A 519 37.81 33.38 -17.88
C SER A 519 37.14 32.29 -17.04
N LYS A 520 37.64 32.02 -15.83
CA LYS A 520 37.02 31.10 -14.87
C LYS A 520 35.62 31.57 -14.46
N ILE A 521 35.45 32.86 -14.16
CA ILE A 521 34.14 33.45 -13.84
C ILE A 521 33.16 33.25 -15.01
N CYS A 522 33.60 33.49 -16.25
CA CYS A 522 32.76 33.26 -17.43
C CYS A 522 32.37 31.78 -17.62
N SER A 523 33.28 30.84 -17.32
CA SER A 523 32.95 29.40 -17.33
C SER A 523 31.88 29.07 -16.30
N HIS A 524 32.07 29.51 -15.04
CA HIS A 524 31.12 29.27 -13.97
C HIS A 524 29.75 29.94 -14.23
N LEU A 525 29.73 31.12 -14.85
CA LEU A 525 28.47 31.75 -15.26
C LEU A 525 27.73 30.91 -16.31
N SER A 526 28.46 30.27 -17.22
CA SER A 526 27.90 29.40 -18.26
C SER A 526 27.38 28.08 -17.67
N GLU A 527 28.16 27.46 -16.76
CA GLU A 527 27.75 26.28 -16.00
C GLU A 527 26.50 26.55 -15.16
N ARG A 528 26.46 27.69 -14.46
CA ARG A 528 25.29 28.11 -13.69
C ARG A 528 24.06 28.29 -14.57
N ALA A 529 24.21 28.87 -15.76
CA ALA A 529 23.09 29.01 -16.71
C ALA A 529 22.57 27.63 -17.18
N ALA A 530 23.47 26.68 -17.43
CA ALA A 530 23.08 25.31 -17.79
C ALA A 530 22.35 24.59 -16.66
N LEU A 531 22.82 24.71 -15.42
CA LEU A 531 22.17 24.14 -14.24
C LEU A 531 20.78 24.75 -13.99
N VAL A 532 20.64 26.08 -14.18
CA VAL A 532 19.34 26.76 -14.07
C VAL A 532 18.37 26.22 -15.12
N ALA A 533 18.79 26.04 -16.37
CA ALA A 533 17.95 25.45 -17.41
C ALA A 533 17.53 24.00 -17.09
N GLN A 534 18.43 23.21 -16.49
CA GLN A 534 18.08 21.86 -16.02
C GLN A 534 17.07 21.88 -14.87
N LEU A 535 17.23 22.80 -13.91
CA LEU A 535 16.27 22.98 -12.81
C LEU A 535 14.90 23.43 -13.32
N GLU A 536 14.83 24.32 -14.31
CA GLU A 536 13.58 24.72 -14.94
C GLU A 536 12.89 23.54 -15.64
N ALA A 537 13.64 22.70 -16.36
CA ALA A 537 13.10 21.50 -16.98
C ALA A 537 12.57 20.49 -15.94
N ILE A 538 13.30 20.29 -14.84
CA ILE A 538 12.84 19.46 -13.72
C ILE A 538 11.57 20.06 -13.09
N SER A 539 11.51 21.38 -12.89
CA SER A 539 10.33 22.06 -12.36
C SER A 539 9.09 21.86 -13.24
N GLN A 540 9.25 21.96 -14.57
CA GLN A 540 8.15 21.71 -15.53
C GLN A 540 7.69 20.25 -15.49
N THR A 541 8.62 19.29 -15.45
CA THR A 541 8.25 17.87 -15.33
C THR A 541 7.54 17.57 -14.01
N MET A 542 7.96 18.20 -12.91
CA MET A 542 7.29 18.11 -11.62
C MET A 542 5.87 18.67 -11.67
N GLU A 543 5.65 19.81 -12.33
CA GLU A 543 4.33 20.42 -12.52
C GLU A 543 3.38 19.49 -13.29
N VAL A 544 3.86 18.89 -14.39
CA VAL A 544 3.10 17.89 -15.16
C VAL A 544 2.77 16.64 -14.32
N LEU A 545 3.69 16.20 -13.46
CA LEU A 545 3.43 15.07 -12.56
C LEU A 545 2.41 15.43 -11.48
N LEU A 546 2.45 16.64 -10.93
CA LEU A 546 1.45 17.13 -9.99
C LEU A 546 0.07 17.19 -10.64
N GLU A 547 -0.04 17.74 -11.85
CA GLU A 547 -1.30 17.77 -12.59
C GLU A 547 -1.84 16.37 -12.83
N LYS A 548 -1.00 15.42 -13.27
CA LYS A 548 -1.40 14.00 -13.39
C LYS A 548 -1.86 13.41 -12.06
N ASN A 549 -1.20 13.74 -10.95
CA ASN A 549 -1.60 13.25 -9.63
C ASN A 549 -2.99 13.79 -9.24
N THR A 550 -3.26 15.07 -9.49
CA THR A 550 -4.61 15.64 -9.24
C THR A 550 -5.70 14.95 -10.05
N VAL A 551 -5.42 14.58 -11.31
CA VAL A 551 -6.38 13.84 -12.16
C VAL A 551 -6.63 12.43 -11.61
N LEU A 552 -5.59 11.74 -11.15
CA LEU A 552 -5.71 10.42 -10.54
C LEU A 552 -6.47 10.48 -9.21
N GLU A 553 -6.21 11.48 -8.37
CA GLU A 553 -6.94 11.70 -7.13
C GLU A 553 -8.44 11.94 -7.39
N ASN A 554 -8.78 12.75 -8.40
CA ASN A 554 -10.17 12.98 -8.81
C ASN A 554 -10.83 11.68 -9.29
N SER A 555 -10.16 10.93 -10.17
CA SER A 555 -10.69 9.65 -10.67
C SER A 555 -10.87 8.61 -9.56
N LEU A 556 -9.97 8.58 -8.57
CA LEU A 556 -10.09 7.73 -7.39
C LEU A 556 -11.26 8.15 -6.51
N SER A 557 -11.47 9.47 -6.34
CA SER A 557 -12.62 10.01 -5.61
C SER A 557 -13.94 9.62 -6.28
N ASP A 558 -14.02 9.71 -7.60
CA ASP A 558 -15.20 9.32 -8.38
C ASP A 558 -15.48 7.81 -8.24
N ALA A 559 -14.44 6.96 -8.40
CA ALA A 559 -14.57 5.52 -8.21
C ALA A 559 -15.01 5.15 -6.78
N ASN A 560 -14.54 5.88 -5.76
CA ASN A 560 -14.98 5.68 -4.38
C ASN A 560 -16.44 6.09 -4.17
N ALA A 561 -16.90 7.17 -4.81
CA ALA A 561 -18.30 7.58 -4.75
C ALA A 561 -19.22 6.52 -5.37
N GLU A 562 -18.83 5.95 -6.52
CA GLU A 562 -19.56 4.84 -7.16
C GLU A 562 -19.59 3.58 -6.28
N LEU A 563 -18.47 3.24 -5.63
CA LEU A 563 -18.40 2.13 -4.68
C LEU A 563 -19.34 2.30 -3.49
N GLU A 564 -19.42 3.50 -2.92
CA GLU A 564 -20.34 3.79 -1.83
C GLU A 564 -21.81 3.72 -2.27
N ASP A 565 -22.12 4.15 -3.51
CA ASP A 565 -23.45 3.98 -4.09
C ASP A 565 -23.82 2.50 -4.29
N LEU A 566 -22.87 1.67 -4.77
CA LEU A 566 -23.07 0.23 -4.88
C LEU A 566 -23.24 -0.45 -3.51
N ARG A 567 -22.46 -0.05 -2.50
CA ARG A 567 -22.62 -0.52 -1.11
C ARG A 567 -23.99 -0.19 -0.56
N ARG A 568 -24.52 1.01 -0.86
CA ARG A 568 -25.86 1.41 -0.44
C ARG A 568 -26.93 0.53 -1.09
N LYS A 569 -26.83 0.28 -2.40
CA LYS A 569 -27.73 -0.63 -3.14
C LYS A 569 -27.67 -2.06 -2.63
N LEU A 570 -26.47 -2.58 -2.32
CA LEU A 570 -26.29 -3.90 -1.73
C LEU A 570 -27.04 -4.02 -0.39
N LYS A 571 -26.90 -3.01 0.47
CA LYS A 571 -27.56 -2.96 1.78
C LYS A 571 -29.08 -2.88 1.66
N GLU A 572 -29.60 -2.23 0.62
CA GLU A 572 -31.03 -2.19 0.32
C GLU A 572 -31.55 -3.55 -0.16
N LEU A 573 -30.78 -4.25 -1.00
CA LEU A 573 -31.09 -5.58 -1.47
C LEU A 573 -31.05 -6.62 -0.34
N GLU A 574 -30.06 -6.56 0.56
CA GLU A 574 -29.99 -7.39 1.78
C GLU A 574 -31.24 -7.22 2.62
N LYS A 575 -31.67 -5.98 2.90
CA LYS A 575 -32.91 -5.72 3.63
C LYS A 575 -34.14 -6.30 2.92
N SER A 576 -34.20 -6.21 1.60
CA SER A 576 -35.32 -6.83 0.85
C SER A 576 -35.29 -8.36 0.97
N SER A 577 -34.10 -8.96 0.92
CA SER A 577 -33.90 -10.41 1.05
C SER A 577 -34.32 -10.89 2.44
N GLU A 578 -33.91 -10.18 3.49
CA GLU A 578 -34.32 -10.44 4.87
C GLU A 578 -35.85 -10.34 5.03
N SER A 579 -36.47 -9.32 4.44
CA SER A 579 -37.93 -9.16 4.43
C SER A 579 -38.62 -10.35 3.74
N VAL A 580 -38.17 -10.73 2.55
CA VAL A 580 -38.73 -11.89 1.82
C VAL A 580 -38.54 -13.19 2.61
N ASN A 581 -37.37 -13.37 3.24
CA ASN A 581 -37.12 -14.55 4.06
C ASN A 581 -38.04 -14.61 5.29
N SER A 582 -38.30 -13.46 5.93
CA SER A 582 -39.26 -13.38 7.04
C SER A 582 -40.68 -13.74 6.60
N GLN A 583 -41.12 -13.24 5.44
CA GLN A 583 -42.42 -13.60 4.85
C GLN A 583 -42.51 -15.08 4.52
N ASN A 584 -41.45 -15.66 3.97
CA ASN A 584 -41.40 -17.08 3.62
C ASN A 584 -41.45 -17.97 4.87
N SER A 585 -40.83 -17.54 5.97
CA SER A 585 -40.94 -18.21 7.27
C SER A 585 -42.38 -18.20 7.81
N VAL A 586 -43.08 -17.06 7.69
CA VAL A 586 -44.51 -16.95 8.04
C VAL A 586 -45.35 -17.89 7.18
N LEU A 587 -45.18 -17.87 5.86
CA LEU A 587 -45.92 -18.74 4.94
C LEU A 587 -45.66 -20.23 5.20
N GLN A 588 -44.43 -20.61 5.57
CA GLN A 588 -44.13 -21.99 5.97
C GLN A 588 -44.85 -22.38 7.28
N SER A 589 -44.95 -21.47 8.24
CA SER A 589 -45.71 -21.71 9.47
C SER A 589 -47.22 -21.87 9.21
N GLU A 590 -47.78 -21.08 8.29
CA GLU A 590 -49.18 -21.24 7.86
C GLU A 590 -49.39 -22.55 7.11
N LYS A 591 -48.49 -22.89 6.18
CA LYS A 591 -48.52 -24.15 5.43
C LYS A 591 -48.51 -25.35 6.37
N THR A 592 -47.59 -25.38 7.35
CA THR A 592 -47.52 -26.48 8.32
C THR A 592 -48.80 -26.59 9.14
N THR A 593 -49.37 -25.46 9.57
CA THR A 593 -50.66 -25.42 10.27
C THR A 593 -51.80 -25.98 9.42
N LEU A 594 -51.89 -25.58 8.14
CA LEU A 594 -52.89 -26.10 7.21
C LEU A 594 -52.73 -27.59 6.95
N VAL A 595 -51.49 -28.09 6.83
CA VAL A 595 -51.22 -29.53 6.70
C VAL A 595 -51.73 -30.29 7.92
N PHE A 596 -51.45 -29.81 9.14
CA PHE A 596 -51.98 -30.43 10.36
C PHE A 596 -53.51 -30.46 10.38
N GLN A 597 -54.18 -29.39 9.90
CA GLN A 597 -55.63 -29.36 9.79
C GLN A 597 -56.15 -30.38 8.78
N VAL A 598 -55.51 -30.48 7.61
CA VAL A 598 -55.87 -31.48 6.59
C VAL A 598 -55.69 -32.89 7.12
N ASP A 599 -54.57 -33.20 7.77
CA ASP A 599 -54.34 -34.53 8.38
C ASP A 599 -55.38 -34.85 9.45
N SER A 600 -55.75 -33.86 10.28
CA SER A 600 -56.83 -34.02 11.26
C SER A 600 -58.17 -34.34 10.58
N ILE A 601 -58.54 -33.60 9.54
CA ILE A 601 -59.78 -33.83 8.78
C ILE A 601 -59.74 -35.21 8.12
N SER A 602 -58.61 -35.57 7.51
CA SER A 602 -58.41 -36.88 6.86
C SER A 602 -58.61 -38.03 7.85
N ASN A 603 -58.05 -37.92 9.07
CA ASN A 603 -58.25 -38.90 10.13
C ASN A 603 -59.72 -39.01 10.55
N THR A 604 -60.42 -37.88 10.69
CA THR A 604 -61.86 -37.91 11.01
C THR A 604 -62.71 -38.50 9.88
N LEU A 605 -62.32 -38.28 8.62
CA LEU A 605 -63.00 -38.85 7.46
C LEU A 605 -62.81 -40.37 7.42
N VAL A 606 -61.60 -40.85 7.69
CA VAL A 606 -61.30 -42.29 7.79
C VAL A 606 -62.11 -42.93 8.91
N SER A 607 -62.23 -42.29 10.09
CA SER A 607 -63.08 -42.83 11.16
C SER A 607 -64.56 -42.86 10.76
N LEU A 608 -65.07 -41.80 10.11
CA LEU A 608 -66.46 -41.77 9.64
C LEU A 608 -66.73 -42.85 8.60
N GLN A 609 -65.77 -43.10 7.72
CA GLN A 609 -65.89 -44.14 6.70
C GLN A 609 -65.88 -45.55 7.31
N ALA A 610 -65.09 -45.77 8.37
CA ALA A 610 -65.15 -47.01 9.15
C ALA A 610 -66.52 -47.19 9.83
N GLU A 611 -67.08 -46.13 10.42
CA GLU A 611 -68.43 -46.18 10.99
C GLU A 611 -69.51 -46.44 9.93
N TYR A 612 -69.41 -45.82 8.76
CA TYR A 612 -70.34 -46.02 7.66
C TYR A 612 -70.33 -47.48 7.15
N THR A 613 -69.13 -48.05 6.95
CA THR A 613 -68.99 -49.44 6.51
C THR A 613 -69.53 -50.44 7.54
N GLU A 614 -69.34 -50.18 8.83
CA GLU A 614 -69.94 -50.98 9.90
C GLU A 614 -71.47 -50.85 9.93
N LEU A 615 -72.01 -49.64 9.69
CA LEU A 615 -73.45 -49.42 9.59
C LEU A 615 -74.06 -50.16 8.39
N GLU A 616 -73.40 -50.12 7.24
CA GLU A 616 -73.80 -50.82 6.01
C GLU A 616 -73.79 -52.34 6.21
N ARG A 617 -72.79 -52.86 6.94
CA ARG A 617 -72.73 -54.28 7.36
C ARG A 617 -73.91 -54.64 8.27
N ARG A 618 -74.24 -53.80 9.25
CA ARG A 618 -75.40 -54.02 10.14
C ARG A 618 -76.72 -53.97 9.38
N HIS A 619 -76.88 -53.02 8.47
CA HIS A 619 -78.07 -52.95 7.62
C HIS A 619 -78.22 -54.23 6.78
N SER A 620 -77.13 -54.70 6.17
CA SER A 620 -77.14 -55.95 5.38
C SER A 620 -77.53 -57.15 6.23
N ALA A 621 -77.02 -57.25 7.46
CA ALA A 621 -77.39 -58.31 8.40
C ALA A 621 -78.87 -58.23 8.81
N LEU A 622 -79.38 -57.04 9.13
CA LEU A 622 -80.80 -56.84 9.44
C LEU A 622 -81.71 -57.17 8.25
N GLN A 623 -81.27 -56.86 7.03
CA GLN A 623 -82.00 -57.20 5.81
C GLN A 623 -82.09 -58.72 5.63
N GLN A 624 -80.99 -59.46 5.84
CA GLN A 624 -80.99 -60.93 5.83
C GLN A 624 -81.89 -61.51 6.92
N GLU A 625 -81.86 -60.96 8.14
CA GLU A 625 -82.73 -61.40 9.24
C GLU A 625 -84.20 -61.17 8.89
N LYS A 626 -84.56 -60.00 8.35
CA LYS A 626 -85.90 -59.70 7.87
C LYS A 626 -86.36 -60.69 6.80
N ASP A 627 -85.51 -61.00 5.83
CA ASP A 627 -85.84 -61.95 4.75
C ASP A 627 -86.02 -63.37 5.30
N SER A 628 -85.19 -63.80 6.25
CA SER A 628 -85.35 -65.09 6.96
C SER A 628 -86.66 -65.17 7.75
N VAL A 629 -87.02 -64.10 8.47
CA VAL A 629 -88.30 -64.02 9.19
C VAL A 629 -89.47 -64.06 8.21
N LEU A 630 -89.36 -63.38 7.06
CA LEU A 630 -90.38 -63.42 6.02
C LEU A 630 -90.57 -64.84 5.47
N ASP A 631 -89.48 -65.56 5.19
CA ASP A 631 -89.53 -66.96 4.76
C ASP A 631 -90.19 -67.87 5.81
N GLU A 632 -89.90 -67.65 7.08
CA GLU A 632 -90.51 -68.38 8.19
C GLU A 632 -92.01 -68.07 8.30
N VAL A 633 -92.42 -66.81 8.15
CA VAL A 633 -93.83 -66.40 8.06
C VAL A 633 -94.53 -67.05 6.88
N ILE A 634 -93.90 -67.11 5.70
CA ILE A 634 -94.45 -67.77 4.51
C ILE A 634 -94.66 -69.27 4.79
N LYS A 635 -93.67 -69.95 5.40
CA LYS A 635 -93.81 -71.37 5.80
C LYS A 635 -94.96 -71.58 6.78
N LEU A 636 -95.08 -70.74 7.80
CA LEU A 636 -96.19 -70.81 8.76
C LEU A 636 -97.54 -70.54 8.09
N GLN A 637 -97.62 -69.58 7.18
CA GLN A 637 -98.83 -69.32 6.40
C GLN A 637 -99.25 -70.53 5.55
N GLU A 638 -98.29 -71.20 4.92
CA GLU A 638 -98.55 -72.40 4.12
C GLU A 638 -98.97 -73.59 5.00
N GLN A 639 -98.37 -73.73 6.19
CA GLN A 639 -98.76 -74.74 7.17
C GLN A 639 -100.20 -74.51 7.67
N ILE A 640 -100.57 -73.27 8.00
CA ILE A 640 -101.95 -72.90 8.35
C ILE A 640 -102.90 -73.18 7.18
N ARG A 641 -102.48 -72.94 5.93
CA ARG A 641 -103.28 -73.23 4.73
C ARG A 641 -103.54 -74.72 4.57
N LEU A 642 -102.52 -75.55 4.79
CA LEU A 642 -102.63 -77.01 4.76
C LEU A 642 -103.55 -77.53 5.86
N GLU A 643 -103.36 -77.10 7.11
CA GLU A 643 -104.24 -77.46 8.24
C GLU A 643 -105.70 -77.07 7.97
N ARG A 644 -105.94 -75.87 7.42
CA ARG A 644 -107.30 -75.45 7.03
C ARG A 644 -107.89 -76.35 5.94
N LYS A 645 -107.09 -76.75 4.96
CA LYS A 645 -107.53 -77.67 3.90
C LYS A 645 -107.84 -79.06 4.46
N GLU A 646 -106.99 -79.59 5.34
CA GLU A 646 -107.24 -80.85 6.05
C GLU A 646 -108.51 -80.77 6.89
N HIS A 647 -108.73 -79.67 7.63
CA HIS A 647 -109.99 -79.45 8.34
C HIS A 647 -111.20 -79.39 7.41
N GLN A 648 -111.07 -78.78 6.22
CA GLN A 648 -112.13 -78.73 5.22
C GLN A 648 -112.42 -80.11 4.62
N ASP A 649 -111.38 -80.88 4.30
CA ASP A 649 -111.49 -82.26 3.79
C ASP A 649 -112.10 -83.19 4.85
N LEU A 650 -111.70 -83.03 6.12
CA LEU A 650 -112.33 -83.71 7.26
C LEU A 650 -113.80 -83.32 7.42
N ALA A 651 -114.14 -82.04 7.31
CA ALA A 651 -115.52 -81.57 7.36
C ALA A 651 -116.37 -82.13 6.20
N LEU A 652 -115.83 -82.20 4.98
CA LEU A 652 -116.49 -82.84 3.83
C LEU A 652 -116.67 -84.35 4.05
N SER A 653 -115.67 -85.04 4.63
CA SER A 653 -115.77 -86.46 4.98
C SER A 653 -116.83 -86.71 6.06
N ALA A 654 -116.90 -85.86 7.09
CA ALA A 654 -117.90 -85.91 8.15
C ALA A 654 -119.31 -85.61 7.60
N SER A 655 -119.43 -84.66 6.67
CA SER A 655 -120.70 -84.40 5.98
C SER A 655 -121.14 -85.58 5.12
N LYS A 656 -120.20 -86.29 4.48
CA LYS A 656 -120.50 -87.48 3.68
C LYS A 656 -120.94 -88.66 4.55
N THR A 657 -120.27 -88.92 5.67
CA THR A 657 -120.71 -89.95 6.62
C THR A 657 -122.04 -89.58 7.28
N GLN A 658 -122.29 -88.30 7.55
CA GLN A 658 -123.59 -87.82 8.01
C GLN A 658 -124.69 -88.03 6.97
N PHE A 659 -124.42 -87.79 5.68
CA PHE A 659 -125.34 -88.08 4.59
C PHE A 659 -125.63 -89.58 4.45
N ASP A 660 -124.60 -90.42 4.55
CA ASP A 660 -124.74 -91.89 4.49
C ASP A 660 -125.55 -92.43 5.67
N LEU A 661 -125.34 -91.88 6.88
CA LEU A 661 -126.15 -92.19 8.06
C LEU A 661 -127.59 -91.68 7.91
N GLN A 662 -127.79 -90.49 7.33
CA GLN A 662 -129.13 -89.94 7.07
C GLN A 662 -129.92 -90.84 6.11
N ASN A 663 -129.31 -91.28 4.99
CA ASN A 663 -129.96 -92.23 4.07
C ASN A 663 -130.32 -93.56 4.76
N LYS A 664 -129.49 -94.01 5.71
CA LYS A 664 -129.74 -95.24 6.46
C LYS A 664 -130.90 -95.07 7.46
N ILE A 665 -131.05 -93.89 8.05
CA ILE A 665 -132.21 -93.53 8.87
C ILE A 665 -133.47 -93.49 8.01
N ASP A 666 -133.42 -92.89 6.82
CA ASP A 666 -134.57 -92.81 5.92
C ASP A 666 -135.02 -94.22 5.47
N LEU A 667 -134.07 -95.11 5.14
CA LEU A 667 -134.36 -96.52 4.85
C LEU A 667 -135.01 -97.26 6.04
N LEU A 668 -134.54 -97.02 7.26
CA LEU A 668 -135.12 -97.63 8.47
C LEU A 668 -136.50 -97.07 8.79
N LEU A 669 -136.77 -95.79 8.49
CA LEU A 669 -138.10 -95.19 8.62
C LEU A 669 -139.07 -95.78 7.58
N GLU A 670 -138.61 -96.02 6.35
CA GLU A 670 -139.38 -96.72 5.31
C GLU A 670 -139.71 -98.17 5.72
N GLU A 671 -138.74 -98.90 6.28
CA GLU A 671 -138.96 -100.24 6.86
C GLU A 671 -139.91 -100.21 8.06
N GLY A 672 -139.85 -99.15 8.88
CA GLY A 672 -140.77 -98.92 9.99
C GLY A 672 -142.20 -98.75 9.51
N ARG A 673 -142.44 -97.90 8.50
CA ARG A 673 -143.77 -97.72 7.88
C ARG A 673 -144.29 -99.02 7.28
N ASN A 674 -143.45 -99.76 6.56
CA ASN A 674 -143.86 -101.03 5.95
C ASN A 674 -144.25 -102.09 7.01
N ARG A 675 -143.58 -102.10 8.18
CA ARG A 675 -143.97 -102.97 9.30
C ARG A 675 -145.26 -102.50 9.98
N GLU A 676 -145.49 -101.20 10.05
CA GLU A 676 -146.71 -100.62 10.61
C GLU A 676 -147.93 -100.89 9.71
N GLU A 677 -147.76 -100.84 8.38
CA GLU A 677 -148.78 -101.27 7.41
C GLU A 677 -149.09 -102.77 7.52
N GLN A 678 -148.07 -103.62 7.73
CA GLN A 678 -148.28 -105.06 7.96
C GLN A 678 -149.02 -105.36 9.28
N LEU A 679 -148.77 -104.58 10.33
CA LEU A 679 -149.49 -104.70 11.61
C LEU A 679 -150.96 -104.26 11.48
N GLN A 680 -151.23 -103.19 10.72
CA GLN A 680 -152.61 -102.76 10.44
C GLN A 680 -153.39 -103.79 9.60
N GLU A 681 -152.74 -104.50 8.68
CA GLU A 681 -153.35 -105.62 7.95
C GLU A 681 -153.67 -106.83 8.85
N GLU A 682 -152.80 -107.15 9.81
CA GLU A 682 -153.04 -108.21 10.81
C GLU A 682 -154.18 -107.85 11.78
N GLU A 683 -154.25 -106.60 12.25
CA GLU A 683 -155.36 -106.12 13.09
C GLU A 683 -156.72 -106.17 12.35
N MET A 684 -156.74 -105.82 11.06
CA MET A 684 -157.94 -105.92 10.22
C MET A 684 -158.41 -107.37 10.00
N LYS A 685 -157.52 -108.36 10.05
CA LYS A 685 -157.88 -109.79 9.99
C LYS A 685 -158.47 -110.29 11.31
N ILE A 686 -157.95 -109.83 12.45
CA ILE A 686 -158.46 -110.24 13.78
C ILE A 686 -159.87 -109.69 14.04
N VAL A 687 -160.17 -108.47 13.59
CA VAL A 687 -161.49 -107.85 13.76
C VAL A 687 -162.59 -108.53 12.90
N LYS A 688 -162.24 -109.14 11.77
CA LYS A 688 -163.23 -109.73 10.84
C LYS A 688 -163.70 -111.15 11.17
N ALA A 689 -163.03 -111.91 12.04
CA ALA A 689 -163.42 -113.30 12.32
C ALA A 689 -164.23 -113.51 13.61
N HIS A 690 -164.43 -112.49 14.45
CA HIS A 690 -165.33 -112.58 15.62
C HIS A 690 -166.80 -112.26 15.29
N LEU A 691 -167.19 -112.26 14.01
CA LEU A 691 -168.55 -111.94 13.53
C LEU A 691 -169.13 -112.95 12.51
N ALA A 692 -168.75 -114.23 12.59
CA ALA A 692 -169.50 -115.35 11.98
C ALA A 692 -169.27 -116.67 12.73
#